data_AF-A0A4Z0ABD8-F1
#
_entry.id   AF-A0A4Z0ABD8-F1
#
_cell.length_a   1.000
_cell.length_b   1.000
_cell.length_c   1.000
_cell.angle_alpha   90.00
_cell.angle_beta   90.00
_cell.angle_gamma   90.00
#
_symmetry.space_group_name_H-M   'P 1'
#
loop_
_entity.id
_entity.type
_entity.pdbx_description
1 polymer ?
#
loop_
_entity_poly.entity_id
_entity_poly.type
_entity_poly.pdbx_seq_one_letter_code
_entity_poly.pdbx_strand_id
1 'polypeptide(L)'
;MDLQTLSTLFASTISPNPNVQKSAELEVRRVSGQEGIVAALLQIIASDSVDLATRQSCAIFLKNRVATGYFVDPDRPHPDQKPIYPLDRVALKSSILHLLATSANRAITVQLAHAISSDIKEVHAGCIVALEMVRAFRFRQKRDILPNIAVELFPTLVDIASKLLASPSSDPTSQEIPTILHLILKTYKASIVLHLSPHQQSAESLVPWGRLLFEVVNLRIPAEAVPQDEDERERSEWWKAKKWAYGILGRLFHRFGNPSQLPSPMQEEYGPFAQHFVSTFAPEIFKVYLQQVELYVSGQVWLSKKCQYQIFQFLGECVKPKSTWALVKPHFETLVSRFVFPNLSFTTARQELWDEDPVDYVRTSIDEYENYSSPVSAATSFLFQLVSSRTKTTFMPILGFVNTVLASNPAAPQRFGALNMTAALGPFIMRHPDVKGNMSQFMMQHVLPEFKSPEGYMRAVACEVLGTVERANIQWASPEHLNAHFVAVTAALDDPELPVRVQAALALTEMVGTHEAVKAAVAPQVGKVIQDLLKLSDETDLDILNSSMESMVEQFQEELLPVAAQLTARLCDSYLRLAREALAKEEHAPASEDLAIAMESDDNDDKTYAAMGVAKTIGTIVSSIDSSPEILAQVQEVIIPIIKFTLENKLLDLFDNMYDLVDALTFKTHNISPNMWPIFELTYQLFKSDAVDFLDEMLPALDNFVSYGTEVFKARADYRQMMLDIYTTSITSGQLGENDRVNGSKLAESLFLNLRGHVDDFLQPIIKTALDHMDKAETTALRLANLEVLINAVLYNPGPALQFMEQYRAGTGRVFFDKWFAAINSDSGLPRVHDKKLTILALCALMELGPSGIPDNLKDGWHGIVAGALRVFKDLPKAVASRKALQEALQEEDENDSGDDDDAKYMNLEGEDEDVWDEDSAYIEMLAKEGVRLREQSEKRGGDEDAESVDSEDSDIDEELGYISPLDTVDPYLTFKAALTALQMKNGQLYQANTASLDVEQQTLLMEVMRKAEAQESSAQA
;
A
#
# COMPACT_ATOMS: atom_id res chain seq x y z
N MET A 1 -25.45 13.95 43.31
CA MET A 1 -24.31 14.18 44.24
C MET A 1 -24.16 15.68 44.44
N ASP A 2 -23.68 16.16 45.59
CA ASP A 2 -23.40 17.58 45.81
C ASP A 2 -22.01 17.97 45.25
N LEU A 3 -21.82 19.27 45.00
CA LEU A 3 -20.69 19.78 44.22
C LEU A 3 -19.33 19.60 44.93
N GLN A 4 -19.30 19.66 46.26
CA GLN A 4 -18.07 19.43 47.05
C GLN A 4 -17.65 17.96 47.03
N THR A 5 -18.58 17.03 47.17
CA THR A 5 -18.29 15.58 47.04
C THR A 5 -17.80 15.24 45.64
N LEU A 6 -18.42 15.80 44.60
CA LEU A 6 -17.99 15.57 43.21
C LEU A 6 -16.60 16.15 42.94
N SER A 7 -16.30 17.37 43.41
CA SER A 7 -14.96 17.95 43.32
C SER A 7 -13.90 17.12 44.07
N THR A 8 -14.24 16.57 45.24
CA THR A 8 -13.32 15.71 46.03
C THR A 8 -13.08 14.37 45.34
N LEU A 9 -14.10 13.82 44.67
CA LEU A 9 -14.00 12.60 43.87
C LEU A 9 -13.04 12.79 42.68
N PHE A 10 -13.16 13.91 41.95
CA PHE A 10 -12.25 14.25 40.84
C PHE A 10 -10.83 14.65 41.30
N ALA A 11 -10.67 15.19 42.50
CA ALA A 11 -9.33 15.35 43.09
C ALA A 11 -8.69 13.97 43.40
N SER A 12 -9.50 12.98 43.75
CA SER A 12 -9.05 11.62 44.10
C SER A 12 -8.60 10.79 42.90
N THR A 13 -9.04 11.11 41.67
CA THR A 13 -8.52 10.48 40.44
C THR A 13 -7.10 10.92 40.07
N ILE A 14 -6.55 11.94 40.75
CA ILE A 14 -5.18 12.45 40.57
C ILE A 14 -4.28 12.05 41.75
N SER A 15 -4.72 11.10 42.57
CA SER A 15 -3.96 10.63 43.74
C SER A 15 -2.76 9.79 43.29
N PRO A 16 -1.55 9.99 43.87
CA PRO A 16 -0.38 9.15 43.60
C PRO A 16 -0.51 7.72 44.18
N ASN A 17 -1.64 7.36 44.79
CA ASN A 17 -1.94 6.01 45.26
C ASN A 17 -2.88 5.30 44.25
N PRO A 18 -2.40 4.27 43.51
CA PRO A 18 -3.19 3.59 42.47
C PRO A 18 -4.51 3.01 42.97
N ASN A 19 -4.60 2.59 44.24
CA ASN A 19 -5.83 2.06 44.81
C ASN A 19 -6.89 3.15 45.02
N VAL A 20 -6.47 4.36 45.38
CA VAL A 20 -7.37 5.53 45.54
C VAL A 20 -7.84 5.99 44.17
N GLN A 21 -6.93 6.10 43.20
CA GLN A 21 -7.24 6.44 41.81
C GLN A 21 -8.26 5.45 41.22
N LYS A 22 -7.97 4.14 41.23
CA LYS A 22 -8.86 3.11 40.67
C LYS A 22 -10.23 3.08 41.35
N SER A 23 -10.29 3.30 42.67
CA SER A 23 -11.56 3.42 43.39
C SER A 23 -12.34 4.68 43.00
N ALA A 24 -11.65 5.80 42.79
CA ALA A 24 -12.27 7.05 42.36
C ALA A 24 -12.80 6.96 40.91
N GLU A 25 -12.03 6.37 39.99
CA GLU A 25 -12.45 6.16 38.59
C GLU A 25 -13.68 5.25 38.47
N LEU A 26 -13.74 4.15 39.24
CA LEU A 26 -14.91 3.28 39.29
C LEU A 26 -16.16 4.02 39.80
N GLU A 27 -16.01 4.86 40.82
CA GLU A 27 -17.11 5.66 41.37
C GLU A 27 -17.52 6.78 40.40
N VAL A 28 -16.58 7.43 39.71
CA VAL A 28 -16.85 8.38 38.61
C VAL A 28 -17.64 7.70 37.48
N ARG A 29 -17.23 6.49 37.05
CA ARG A 29 -18.00 5.69 36.07
C ARG A 29 -19.42 5.38 36.58
N ARG A 30 -19.59 5.08 37.87
CA ARG A 30 -20.90 4.83 38.49
C ARG A 30 -21.83 6.05 38.46
N VAL A 31 -21.30 7.26 38.70
CA VAL A 31 -22.09 8.50 38.70
C VAL A 31 -22.23 9.16 37.31
N SER A 32 -21.39 8.79 36.34
CA SER A 32 -21.36 9.32 34.96
C SER A 32 -22.71 9.33 34.20
N GLY A 33 -23.61 8.43 34.58
CA GLY A 33 -24.94 8.26 34.00
C GLY A 33 -26.07 8.95 34.78
N GLN A 34 -25.79 9.80 35.77
CA GLN A 34 -26.80 10.53 36.54
C GLN A 34 -27.16 11.86 35.86
N GLU A 35 -28.44 12.22 35.91
CA GLU A 35 -28.93 13.53 35.47
C GLU A 35 -28.35 14.67 36.33
N GLY A 36 -27.94 15.76 35.67
CA GLY A 36 -27.36 16.95 36.30
C GLY A 36 -25.85 16.87 36.54
N ILE A 37 -25.19 15.75 36.21
CA ILE A 37 -23.73 15.63 36.43
C ILE A 37 -22.93 16.54 35.50
N VAL A 38 -23.38 16.75 34.26
CA VAL A 38 -22.73 17.67 33.31
C VAL A 38 -22.88 19.10 33.80
N ALA A 39 -24.08 19.50 34.24
CA ALA A 39 -24.30 20.80 34.87
C ALA A 39 -23.40 21.03 36.12
N ALA A 40 -23.23 20.02 36.97
CA ALA A 40 -22.34 20.09 38.14
C ALA A 40 -20.86 20.21 37.76
N LEU A 41 -20.40 19.46 36.74
CA LEU A 41 -19.02 19.56 36.23
C LEU A 41 -18.71 20.95 35.66
N LEU A 42 -19.64 21.54 34.90
CA LEU A 42 -19.49 22.91 34.38
C LEU A 42 -19.31 23.93 35.52
N GLN A 43 -20.04 23.77 36.63
CA GLN A 43 -19.90 24.63 37.81
C GLN A 43 -18.57 24.41 38.57
N ILE A 44 -18.05 23.18 38.62
CA ILE A 44 -16.71 22.90 39.19
C ILE A 44 -15.63 23.54 38.33
N ILE A 45 -15.71 23.40 37.01
CA ILE A 45 -14.77 23.99 36.04
C ILE A 45 -14.81 25.53 36.11
N ALA A 46 -15.99 26.13 36.34
CA ALA A 46 -16.15 27.58 36.56
C ALA A 46 -15.52 28.10 37.85
N SER A 47 -15.30 27.24 38.85
CA SER A 47 -14.97 27.68 40.20
C SER A 47 -13.47 27.88 40.39
N ASP A 48 -13.04 29.14 40.51
CA ASP A 48 -11.66 29.49 40.87
C ASP A 48 -11.28 29.12 42.32
N SER A 49 -12.24 28.62 43.12
CA SER A 49 -11.94 28.03 44.44
C SER A 49 -11.52 26.56 44.40
N VAL A 50 -11.60 25.92 43.22
CA VAL A 50 -11.19 24.52 43.01
C VAL A 50 -9.81 24.48 42.37
N ASP A 51 -8.98 23.53 42.80
CA ASP A 51 -7.63 23.33 42.26
C ASP A 51 -7.61 23.08 40.74
N LEU A 52 -6.56 23.58 40.09
CA LEU A 52 -6.39 23.54 38.64
C LEU A 52 -6.38 22.11 38.09
N ALA A 53 -5.68 21.17 38.73
CA ALA A 53 -5.59 19.80 38.24
C ALA A 53 -6.96 19.11 38.34
N THR A 54 -7.72 19.39 39.40
CA THR A 54 -9.10 18.92 39.57
C THR A 54 -10.02 19.48 38.48
N ARG A 55 -9.94 20.79 38.18
CA ARG A 55 -10.70 21.42 37.09
C ARG A 55 -10.36 20.83 35.72
N GLN A 56 -9.08 20.54 35.47
CA GLN A 56 -8.63 19.89 34.23
C GLN A 56 -9.15 18.45 34.12
N SER A 57 -9.13 17.67 35.21
CA SER A 57 -9.70 16.31 35.26
C SER A 57 -11.21 16.31 34.97
N CYS A 58 -11.96 17.25 35.54
CA CYS A 58 -13.37 17.46 35.21
C CYS A 58 -13.59 17.84 33.73
N ALA A 59 -12.73 18.68 33.14
CA ALA A 59 -12.84 19.08 31.74
C ALA A 59 -12.55 17.93 30.76
N ILE A 60 -11.52 17.11 31.03
CA ILE A 60 -11.21 15.91 30.23
C ILE A 60 -12.36 14.90 30.30
N PHE A 61 -12.90 14.65 31.49
CA PHE A 61 -14.05 13.76 31.66
C PHE A 61 -15.30 14.29 30.93
N LEU A 62 -15.53 15.61 30.98
CA LEU A 62 -16.62 16.25 30.25
C LEU A 62 -16.47 16.08 28.73
N LYS A 63 -15.26 16.27 28.17
CA LYS A 63 -14.95 16.00 26.75
C LYS A 63 -15.35 14.56 26.39
N ASN A 64 -14.81 13.58 27.12
CA ASN A 64 -15.02 12.16 26.84
C ASN A 64 -16.51 11.77 26.97
N ARG A 65 -17.22 12.34 27.96
CA ARG A 65 -18.66 12.09 28.18
C ARG A 65 -19.53 12.64 27.05
N VAL A 66 -19.16 13.79 26.48
CA VAL A 66 -19.84 14.41 25.32
C VAL A 66 -19.57 13.61 24.05
N ALA A 67 -18.31 13.24 23.79
CA ALA A 67 -17.93 12.42 22.63
C ALA A 67 -18.69 11.08 22.58
N THR A 68 -18.84 10.41 23.74
CA THR A 68 -19.43 9.05 23.84
C THR A 68 -20.96 9.01 24.01
N GLY A 69 -21.66 10.13 24.18
CA GLY A 69 -23.09 10.09 24.50
C GLY A 69 -23.92 11.34 24.17
N TYR A 70 -23.37 12.31 23.46
CA TYR A 70 -24.14 13.45 22.97
C TYR A 70 -24.93 13.09 21.70
N PHE A 71 -24.33 12.34 20.78
CA PHE A 71 -25.04 11.60 19.74
C PHE A 71 -24.98 10.11 20.09
N VAL A 72 -26.12 9.43 19.98
CA VAL A 72 -26.24 7.98 20.12
C VAL A 72 -27.14 7.54 18.97
N ASP A 73 -26.66 6.61 18.17
CA ASP A 73 -27.40 6.07 17.03
C ASP A 73 -28.60 5.22 17.54
N PRO A 74 -29.85 5.49 17.11
CA PRO A 74 -31.00 4.68 17.51
C PRO A 74 -30.90 3.22 17.04
N ASP A 75 -30.25 2.99 15.89
CA ASP A 75 -30.33 1.74 15.14
C ASP A 75 -29.12 0.83 15.43
N ARG A 76 -28.02 1.38 15.97
CA ARG A 76 -26.86 0.62 16.50
C ARG A 76 -26.49 1.02 17.95
N PRO A 77 -27.29 0.63 18.96
CA PRO A 77 -27.02 0.95 20.36
C PRO A 77 -25.85 0.14 20.93
N HIS A 78 -24.67 0.76 21.08
CA HIS A 78 -23.56 0.15 21.82
C HIS A 78 -23.93 0.02 23.32
N PRO A 79 -23.80 -1.16 23.97
CA PRO A 79 -24.37 -1.42 25.29
C PRO A 79 -23.85 -0.51 26.42
N ASP A 80 -22.62 0.01 26.28
CA ASP A 80 -22.02 0.95 27.24
C ASP A 80 -22.31 2.45 26.98
N GLN A 81 -22.89 2.82 25.82
CA GLN A 81 -23.16 4.22 25.49
C GLN A 81 -24.47 4.72 26.14
N LYS A 82 -24.33 5.54 27.19
CA LYS A 82 -25.47 6.19 27.85
C LYS A 82 -25.70 7.60 27.28
N PRO A 83 -26.89 7.92 26.73
CA PRO A 83 -27.16 9.26 26.21
C PRO A 83 -27.10 10.33 27.31
N ILE A 84 -26.69 11.55 26.94
CA ILE A 84 -26.74 12.72 27.84
C ILE A 84 -28.17 13.24 27.92
N TYR A 85 -28.64 13.51 29.16
CA TYR A 85 -29.97 14.03 29.46
C TYR A 85 -30.25 15.40 28.80
N PRO A 86 -31.48 15.68 28.33
CA PRO A 86 -31.80 16.94 27.64
C PRO A 86 -31.48 18.21 28.43
N LEU A 87 -31.71 18.22 29.75
CA LEU A 87 -31.39 19.36 30.62
C LEU A 87 -29.89 19.63 30.71
N ASP A 88 -29.09 18.57 30.82
CA ASP A 88 -27.62 18.65 30.77
C ASP A 88 -27.11 19.16 29.40
N ARG A 89 -27.77 18.80 28.28
CA ARG A 89 -27.44 19.35 26.96
C ARG A 89 -27.71 20.86 26.88
N VAL A 90 -28.78 21.34 27.51
CA VAL A 90 -29.09 22.78 27.57
C VAL A 90 -28.07 23.51 28.45
N ALA A 91 -27.76 22.97 29.63
CA ALA A 91 -26.75 23.53 30.53
C ALA A 91 -25.35 23.59 29.87
N LEU A 92 -24.98 22.55 29.13
CA LEU A 92 -23.75 22.49 28.34
C LEU A 92 -23.71 23.64 27.32
N LYS A 93 -24.74 23.76 26.46
CA LYS A 93 -24.83 24.82 25.45
C LYS A 93 -24.79 26.23 26.03
N SER A 94 -25.39 26.46 27.20
CA SER A 94 -25.46 27.81 27.81
C SER A 94 -24.17 28.24 28.51
N SER A 95 -23.41 27.30 29.08
CA SER A 95 -22.32 27.62 30.01
C SER A 95 -20.93 27.51 29.39
N ILE A 96 -20.76 26.68 28.35
CA ILE A 96 -19.45 26.36 27.78
C ILE A 96 -18.75 27.57 27.12
N LEU A 97 -19.51 28.50 26.51
CA LEU A 97 -18.94 29.72 25.91
C LEU A 97 -18.29 30.61 26.99
N HIS A 98 -19.01 30.83 28.08
CA HIS A 98 -18.58 31.67 29.18
C HIS A 98 -17.42 31.05 29.99
N LEU A 99 -17.37 29.71 30.05
CA LEU A 99 -16.25 28.98 30.63
C LEU A 99 -14.96 29.12 29.82
N LEU A 100 -15.07 29.10 28.49
CA LEU A 100 -13.96 29.35 27.58
C LEU A 100 -13.37 30.74 27.71
N ALA A 101 -14.27 31.72 27.73
CA ALA A 101 -14.00 33.13 27.93
C ALA A 101 -13.20 33.41 29.21
N THR A 102 -13.68 32.85 30.33
CA THR A 102 -13.19 33.18 31.67
C THR A 102 -11.95 32.36 32.07
N SER A 103 -11.72 31.19 31.45
CA SER A 103 -10.58 30.32 31.76
C SER A 103 -9.25 30.90 31.27
N ALA A 104 -8.40 31.33 32.22
CA ALA A 104 -7.06 31.83 31.93
C ALA A 104 -6.01 30.73 31.62
N ASN A 105 -6.36 29.44 31.72
CA ASN A 105 -5.39 28.33 31.55
C ASN A 105 -5.58 27.59 30.22
N ARG A 106 -4.53 27.59 29.37
CA ARG A 106 -4.48 26.96 28.05
C ARG A 106 -4.93 25.49 28.03
N ALA A 107 -4.62 24.69 29.04
CA ALA A 107 -5.00 23.27 29.09
C ALA A 107 -6.53 23.09 29.28
N ILE A 108 -7.15 23.93 30.10
CA ILE A 108 -8.60 23.93 30.31
C ILE A 108 -9.31 24.57 29.10
N THR A 109 -8.77 25.67 28.58
CA THR A 109 -9.30 26.34 27.39
C THR A 109 -9.29 25.42 26.17
N VAL A 110 -8.24 24.63 25.92
CA VAL A 110 -8.23 23.65 24.81
C VAL A 110 -9.31 22.56 24.96
N GLN A 111 -9.54 22.03 26.17
CA GLN A 111 -10.57 21.02 26.42
C GLN A 111 -12.00 21.58 26.29
N LEU A 112 -12.20 22.86 26.61
CA LEU A 112 -13.49 23.54 26.49
C LEU A 112 -13.73 24.18 25.11
N ALA A 113 -12.69 24.34 24.28
CA ALA A 113 -12.71 25.06 22.98
C ALA A 113 -13.57 24.41 21.89
N HIS A 114 -14.33 23.37 22.24
CA HIS A 114 -15.40 22.87 21.40
C HIS A 114 -16.68 23.73 21.41
N ALA A 115 -16.78 24.84 22.17
CA ALA A 115 -17.90 25.79 22.01
C ALA A 115 -17.73 27.25 22.55
N ILE A 116 -17.34 28.17 21.64
CA ILE A 116 -17.66 29.61 21.34
C ILE A 116 -17.39 30.71 22.44
N SER A 117 -17.68 32.01 22.18
CA SER A 117 -16.89 33.25 22.49
C SER A 117 -17.48 34.23 23.57
N SER A 118 -17.05 35.50 23.82
CA SER A 118 -16.33 36.59 23.07
C SER A 118 -15.83 37.86 23.89
N ASP A 119 -14.52 38.12 23.92
CA ASP A 119 -13.72 39.36 24.22
C ASP A 119 -12.22 39.00 23.96
N ILE A 120 -11.20 39.84 24.14
CA ILE A 120 -9.82 39.58 23.62
C ILE A 120 -9.20 38.18 23.94
N LYS A 121 -9.19 37.69 25.20
CA LYS A 121 -8.74 36.30 25.48
C LYS A 121 -9.66 35.25 24.87
N GLU A 122 -10.92 35.61 24.75
CA GLU A 122 -12.01 34.88 24.11
C GLU A 122 -12.05 35.07 22.58
N VAL A 123 -11.21 35.92 21.98
CA VAL A 123 -10.90 36.01 20.54
C VAL A 123 -9.89 34.94 20.22
N HIS A 124 -8.85 34.79 21.05
CA HIS A 124 -7.99 33.61 20.97
C HIS A 124 -8.80 32.32 21.18
N ALA A 125 -9.65 32.23 22.21
CA ALA A 125 -10.53 31.07 22.39
C ALA A 125 -11.52 30.91 21.23
N GLY A 126 -12.12 32.00 20.73
CA GLY A 126 -13.03 32.01 19.59
C GLY A 126 -12.37 31.55 18.28
N CYS A 127 -11.09 31.87 18.07
CA CYS A 127 -10.30 31.37 16.94
C CYS A 127 -9.95 29.89 17.09
N ILE A 128 -9.73 29.38 18.32
CA ILE A 128 -9.62 27.92 18.53
C ILE A 128 -10.96 27.26 18.21
N VAL A 129 -12.10 27.80 18.67
CA VAL A 129 -13.40 27.19 18.37
C VAL A 129 -13.71 27.26 16.87
N ALA A 130 -13.42 28.38 16.21
CA ALA A 130 -13.55 28.51 14.76
C ALA A 130 -12.79 27.40 14.02
N LEU A 131 -11.55 27.15 14.44
CA LEU A 131 -10.72 26.07 13.93
C LEU A 131 -11.35 24.68 14.18
N GLU A 132 -11.80 24.39 15.41
CA GLU A 132 -12.38 23.08 15.74
C GLU A 132 -13.74 22.85 15.08
N MET A 133 -14.59 23.87 14.96
CA MET A 133 -15.84 23.81 14.18
C MET A 133 -15.56 23.48 12.71
N VAL A 134 -14.59 24.13 12.09
CA VAL A 134 -14.20 23.82 10.69
C VAL A 134 -13.60 22.42 10.61
N ARG A 135 -12.76 22.00 11.57
CA ARG A 135 -12.16 20.66 11.62
C ARG A 135 -13.18 19.54 11.77
N ALA A 136 -14.26 19.75 12.54
CA ALA A 136 -15.33 18.78 12.71
C ALA A 136 -16.07 18.46 11.39
N PHE A 137 -16.05 19.37 10.42
CA PHE A 137 -16.71 19.20 9.12
C PHE A 137 -15.74 19.11 7.92
N ARG A 138 -14.41 19.23 8.12
CA ARG A 138 -13.41 19.29 7.02
C ARG A 138 -13.36 18.05 6.12
N PHE A 139 -13.74 16.89 6.65
CA PHE A 139 -13.75 15.61 5.95
C PHE A 139 -15.17 15.09 5.63
N ARG A 140 -16.21 15.86 5.96
CA ARG A 140 -17.61 15.48 5.69
C ARG A 140 -17.91 15.69 4.21
N GLN A 141 -18.31 14.62 3.52
CA GLN A 141 -18.63 14.66 2.08
C GLN A 141 -19.88 15.51 1.78
N LYS A 142 -20.89 15.48 2.66
CA LYS A 142 -22.11 16.31 2.53
C LYS A 142 -21.79 17.79 2.78
N ARG A 143 -22.09 18.64 1.79
CA ARG A 143 -21.78 20.08 1.75
C ARG A 143 -22.82 20.96 2.46
N ASP A 144 -23.41 20.48 3.54
CA ASP A 144 -24.57 21.09 4.20
C ASP A 144 -24.19 22.18 5.23
N ILE A 145 -23.15 21.94 6.02
CA ILE A 145 -22.86 22.78 7.20
C ILE A 145 -21.69 23.75 6.96
N LEU A 146 -20.56 23.27 6.42
CA LEU A 146 -19.34 24.07 6.30
C LEU A 146 -19.48 25.35 5.43
N PRO A 147 -20.20 25.36 4.29
CA PRO A 147 -20.40 26.59 3.51
C PRO A 147 -21.10 27.70 4.29
N ASN A 148 -22.07 27.36 5.14
CA ASN A 148 -22.80 28.34 5.96
C ASN A 148 -21.90 28.92 7.06
N ILE A 149 -21.08 28.08 7.71
CA ILE A 149 -20.05 28.52 8.65
C ILE A 149 -19.07 29.50 7.98
N ALA A 150 -18.63 29.21 6.75
CA ALA A 150 -17.71 30.09 6.03
C ALA A 150 -18.30 31.47 5.77
N VAL A 151 -19.57 31.57 5.35
CA VAL A 151 -20.28 32.84 5.10
C VAL A 151 -20.37 33.71 6.36
N GLU A 152 -20.76 33.13 7.51
CA GLU A 152 -20.98 33.90 8.74
C GLU A 152 -19.67 34.26 9.46
N LEU A 153 -18.68 33.36 9.45
CA LEU A 153 -17.51 33.45 10.31
C LEU A 153 -16.32 34.14 9.62
N PHE A 154 -16.07 33.88 8.34
CA PHE A 154 -14.81 34.24 7.70
C PHE A 154 -14.60 35.75 7.52
N PRO A 155 -15.62 36.57 7.17
CA PRO A 155 -15.46 38.02 7.13
C PRO A 155 -14.99 38.60 8.47
N THR A 156 -15.49 38.06 9.59
CA THR A 156 -15.10 38.45 10.95
C THR A 156 -13.64 38.07 11.25
N LEU A 157 -13.20 36.87 10.85
CA LEU A 157 -11.80 36.43 11.04
C LEU A 157 -10.81 37.30 10.24
N VAL A 158 -11.17 37.71 9.02
CA VAL A 158 -10.32 38.62 8.21
C VAL A 158 -10.21 40.00 8.87
N ASP A 159 -11.32 40.58 9.30
CA ASP A 159 -11.34 41.89 9.97
C ASP A 159 -10.51 41.90 11.26
N ILE A 160 -10.58 40.82 12.07
CA ILE A 160 -9.72 40.63 13.24
C ILE A 160 -8.24 40.59 12.82
N ALA A 161 -7.87 39.75 11.84
CA ALA A 161 -6.47 39.60 11.44
C ALA A 161 -5.88 40.89 10.85
N SER A 162 -6.61 41.60 9.98
CA SER A 162 -6.18 42.88 9.41
C SER A 162 -6.03 43.97 10.47
N LYS A 163 -6.92 44.02 11.49
CA LYS A 163 -6.77 44.97 12.61
C LYS A 163 -5.54 44.68 13.47
N LEU A 164 -5.23 43.40 13.72
CA LEU A 164 -4.05 42.98 14.46
C LEU A 164 -2.74 43.33 13.71
N LEU A 165 -2.70 43.14 12.38
CA LEU A 165 -1.56 43.53 11.56
C LEU A 165 -1.39 45.05 11.48
N ALA A 166 -2.48 45.82 11.46
CA ALA A 166 -2.45 47.29 11.46
C ALA A 166 -2.07 47.92 12.81
N SER A 167 -2.17 47.17 13.91
CA SER A 167 -1.89 47.63 15.28
C SER A 167 -0.84 46.74 15.98
N PRO A 168 0.41 46.71 15.49
CA PRO A 168 1.47 45.92 16.10
C PRO A 168 1.70 46.33 17.56
N SER A 169 1.87 45.35 18.45
CA SER A 169 2.12 45.60 19.87
C SER A 169 3.41 46.38 20.08
N SER A 170 3.41 47.29 21.06
CA SER A 170 4.61 48.05 21.47
C SER A 170 5.71 47.17 22.09
N ASP A 171 5.39 45.91 22.39
CA ASP A 171 6.33 44.87 22.79
C ASP A 171 6.50 43.88 21.62
N PRO A 172 7.72 43.74 21.05
CA PRO A 172 7.98 42.81 19.95
C PRO A 172 8.04 41.34 20.38
N THR A 173 8.09 41.05 21.69
CA THR A 173 8.15 39.67 22.21
C THR A 173 6.79 39.00 22.38
N SER A 174 5.69 39.77 22.27
CA SER A 174 4.32 39.26 22.46
C SER A 174 3.95 38.17 21.45
N GLN A 175 3.64 36.97 21.97
CA GLN A 175 3.22 35.82 21.15
C GLN A 175 1.71 35.79 20.87
N GLU A 176 0.91 36.73 21.41
CA GLU A 176 -0.55 36.70 21.28
C GLU A 176 -0.99 36.95 19.83
N ILE A 177 -0.48 38.00 19.20
CA ILE A 177 -0.76 38.36 17.79
C ILE A 177 -0.41 37.22 16.83
N PRO A 178 0.82 36.65 16.81
CA PRO A 178 1.14 35.57 15.88
C PRO A 178 0.35 34.28 16.15
N THR A 179 0.01 33.98 17.41
CA THR A 179 -0.84 32.81 17.73
C THR A 179 -2.24 32.96 17.15
N ILE A 180 -2.88 34.12 17.32
CA ILE A 180 -4.22 34.38 16.75
C ILE A 180 -4.17 34.33 15.21
N LEU A 181 -3.16 34.95 14.60
CA LEU A 181 -2.95 34.95 13.15
C LEU A 181 -2.76 33.52 12.60
N HIS A 182 -1.94 32.69 13.27
CA HIS A 182 -1.79 31.27 12.95
C HIS A 182 -3.13 30.54 13.03
N LEU A 183 -3.91 30.68 14.11
CA LEU A 183 -5.21 30.03 14.25
C LEU A 183 -6.20 30.43 13.13
N ILE A 184 -6.24 31.71 12.77
CA ILE A 184 -7.10 32.22 11.69
C ILE A 184 -6.72 31.60 10.33
N LEU A 185 -5.43 31.60 9.98
CA LEU A 185 -4.96 31.02 8.72
C LEU A 185 -5.16 29.49 8.70
N LYS A 186 -4.90 28.80 9.82
CA LYS A 186 -5.15 27.36 9.97
C LYS A 186 -6.63 27.02 9.81
N THR A 187 -7.53 27.89 10.29
CA THR A 187 -8.99 27.75 10.10
C THR A 187 -9.35 27.82 8.61
N TYR A 188 -8.83 28.82 7.87
CA TYR A 188 -9.07 28.91 6.43
C TYR A 188 -8.51 27.69 5.68
N LYS A 189 -7.26 27.30 5.93
CA LYS A 189 -6.63 26.12 5.32
C LYS A 189 -7.41 24.83 5.60
N ALA A 190 -7.97 24.67 6.81
CA ALA A 190 -8.79 23.51 7.17
C ALA A 190 -10.14 23.47 6.43
N SER A 191 -10.69 24.62 6.02
CA SER A 191 -11.94 24.65 5.26
C SER A 191 -11.78 24.26 3.79
N ILE A 192 -10.65 24.60 3.18
CA ILE A 192 -10.35 24.30 1.76
C ILE A 192 -9.73 22.91 1.55
N VAL A 193 -9.95 21.97 2.49
CA VAL A 193 -9.36 20.63 2.44
C VAL A 193 -9.99 19.80 1.31
N LEU A 194 -11.30 19.55 1.36
CA LEU A 194 -11.99 18.78 0.33
C LEU A 194 -12.58 19.65 -0.79
N HIS A 195 -13.21 20.77 -0.44
CA HIS A 195 -14.02 21.60 -1.34
C HIS A 195 -13.77 23.09 -1.14
N LEU A 196 -14.17 23.92 -2.11
CA LEU A 196 -14.10 25.37 -2.02
C LEU A 196 -15.52 25.96 -2.14
N SER A 197 -16.08 26.46 -1.04
CA SER A 197 -17.49 26.89 -1.02
C SER A 197 -17.77 28.05 -1.99
N PRO A 198 -19.02 28.23 -2.49
CA PRO A 198 -19.36 29.32 -3.39
C PRO A 198 -19.03 30.71 -2.83
N HIS A 199 -19.14 30.90 -1.51
CA HIS A 199 -18.73 32.15 -0.87
C HIS A 199 -17.21 32.37 -0.97
N GLN A 200 -16.40 31.34 -0.73
CA GLN A 200 -14.94 31.43 -0.84
C GLN A 200 -14.46 31.65 -2.28
N GLN A 201 -15.21 31.16 -3.28
CA GLN A 201 -14.96 31.45 -4.69
C GLN A 201 -15.32 32.90 -5.07
N SER A 202 -16.27 33.51 -4.37
CA SER A 202 -16.73 34.87 -4.66
C SER A 202 -15.65 35.92 -4.40
N ALA A 203 -15.65 36.99 -5.19
CA ALA A 203 -14.73 38.12 -5.00
C ALA A 203 -14.86 38.80 -3.62
N GLU A 204 -16.05 38.71 -2.99
CA GLU A 204 -16.33 39.27 -1.66
C GLU A 204 -15.51 38.58 -0.55
N SER A 205 -15.22 37.28 -0.69
CA SER A 205 -14.33 36.54 0.22
C SER A 205 -12.89 36.53 -0.31
N LEU A 206 -12.70 36.22 -1.59
CA LEU A 206 -11.38 35.96 -2.16
C LEU A 206 -10.45 37.18 -2.11
N VAL A 207 -10.98 38.40 -2.36
CA VAL A 207 -10.15 39.61 -2.36
C VAL A 207 -9.67 40.00 -0.95
N PRO A 208 -10.52 40.06 0.10
CA PRO A 208 -10.06 40.31 1.47
C PRO A 208 -9.08 39.25 1.98
N TRP A 209 -9.35 37.95 1.78
CA TRP A 209 -8.42 36.89 2.16
C TRP A 209 -7.11 36.97 1.39
N GLY A 210 -7.14 37.21 0.07
CA GLY A 210 -5.93 37.38 -0.74
C GLY A 210 -5.04 38.52 -0.24
N ARG A 211 -5.63 39.68 0.10
CA ARG A 211 -4.88 40.81 0.69
C ARG A 211 -4.23 40.43 2.01
N LEU A 212 -4.98 39.83 2.93
CA LEU A 212 -4.47 39.37 4.21
C LEU A 212 -3.30 38.38 4.03
N LEU A 213 -3.44 37.41 3.13
CA LEU A 213 -2.39 36.43 2.83
C LEU A 213 -1.13 37.11 2.29
N PHE A 214 -1.25 38.07 1.38
CA PHE A 214 -0.12 38.84 0.86
C PHE A 214 0.54 39.74 1.93
N GLU A 215 -0.23 40.35 2.83
CA GLU A 215 0.29 41.12 3.96
C GLU A 215 1.11 40.23 4.90
N VAL A 216 0.63 39.03 5.22
CA VAL A 216 1.34 38.05 6.06
C VAL A 216 2.62 37.54 5.40
N VAL A 217 2.58 37.23 4.10
CA VAL A 217 3.79 36.80 3.35
C VAL A 217 4.85 37.90 3.34
N ASN A 218 4.46 39.15 3.07
CA ASN A 218 5.38 40.28 3.00
C ASN A 218 5.82 40.84 4.37
N LEU A 219 5.25 40.36 5.47
CA LEU A 219 5.57 40.82 6.81
C LEU A 219 7.06 40.66 7.14
N ARG A 220 7.73 41.75 7.51
CA ARG A 220 9.12 41.73 7.98
C ARG A 220 9.15 41.52 9.49
N ILE A 221 9.46 40.29 9.90
CA ILE A 221 9.56 39.90 11.32
C ILE A 221 10.89 40.42 11.87
N PRO A 222 10.91 41.22 12.95
CA PRO A 222 12.15 41.67 13.58
C PRO A 222 12.95 40.49 14.15
N ALA A 223 14.29 40.55 14.07
CA ALA A 223 15.16 39.50 14.62
C ALA A 223 15.02 39.32 16.14
N GLU A 224 14.58 40.35 16.86
CA GLU A 224 14.31 40.32 18.32
C GLU A 224 13.01 39.58 18.67
N ALA A 225 12.12 39.34 17.70
CA ALA A 225 10.81 38.71 17.89
C ALA A 225 10.82 37.18 17.67
N VAL A 226 11.97 36.60 17.33
CA VAL A 226 12.16 35.17 17.03
C VAL A 226 13.46 34.63 17.63
N PRO A 227 13.55 33.31 17.92
CA PRO A 227 14.79 32.66 18.34
C PRO A 227 15.98 32.87 17.39
N GLN A 228 17.19 32.79 17.96
CA GLN A 228 18.45 32.84 17.21
C GLN A 228 18.74 31.51 16.50
N ASP A 229 18.42 30.40 17.16
CA ASP A 229 18.42 29.06 16.57
C ASP A 229 17.41 28.95 15.41
N GLU A 230 17.76 28.21 14.36
CA GLU A 230 16.96 28.15 13.13
C GLU A 230 15.72 27.24 13.27
N ASP A 231 15.83 26.13 13.99
CA ASP A 231 14.74 25.18 14.16
C ASP A 231 13.74 25.66 15.22
N GLU A 232 14.19 26.30 16.31
CA GLU A 232 13.32 27.05 17.22
C GLU A 232 12.62 28.22 16.51
N ARG A 233 13.32 28.90 15.58
CA ARG A 233 12.74 29.97 14.75
C ARG A 233 11.64 29.43 13.83
N GLU A 234 11.84 28.30 13.16
CA GLU A 234 10.79 27.65 12.35
C GLU A 234 9.59 27.20 13.21
N ARG A 235 9.83 26.79 14.46
CA ARG A 235 8.78 26.42 15.43
C ARG A 235 8.02 27.63 16.02
N SER A 236 8.45 28.88 15.77
CA SER A 236 7.76 30.08 16.26
C SER A 236 6.39 30.31 15.59
N GLU A 237 5.47 30.97 16.31
CA GLU A 237 4.10 31.22 15.81
C GLU A 237 4.07 32.16 14.59
N TRP A 238 5.04 33.08 14.47
CA TRP A 238 5.23 33.92 13.28
C TRP A 238 5.54 33.10 12.02
N TRP A 239 6.45 32.13 12.12
CA TRP A 239 6.83 31.29 10.98
C TRP A 239 5.76 30.24 10.65
N LYS A 240 5.03 29.74 11.65
CA LYS A 240 3.80 28.96 11.42
C LYS A 240 2.75 29.78 10.65
N ALA A 241 2.48 31.01 11.06
CA ALA A 241 1.53 31.89 10.36
C ALA A 241 1.94 32.12 8.89
N LYS A 242 3.22 32.45 8.63
CA LYS A 242 3.75 32.53 7.26
C LYS A 242 3.56 31.23 6.49
N LYS A 243 4.00 30.08 7.04
CA LYS A 243 3.85 28.76 6.39
C LYS A 243 2.42 28.50 5.93
N TRP A 244 1.42 28.80 6.77
CA TRP A 244 0.03 28.64 6.40
C TRP A 244 -0.40 29.62 5.30
N ALA A 245 0.05 30.88 5.32
CA ALA A 245 -0.26 31.83 4.24
C ALA A 245 0.26 31.33 2.87
N TYR A 246 1.53 30.92 2.80
CA TYR A 246 2.09 30.30 1.59
C TYR A 246 1.29 29.07 1.15
N GLY A 247 1.01 28.16 2.08
CA GLY A 247 0.28 26.92 1.78
C GLY A 247 -1.21 27.08 1.48
N ILE A 248 -1.84 28.20 1.83
CA ILE A 248 -3.20 28.52 1.40
C ILE A 248 -3.18 28.98 -0.05
N LEU A 249 -2.31 29.93 -0.40
CA LEU A 249 -2.17 30.44 -1.76
C LEU A 249 -1.80 29.31 -2.75
N GLY A 250 -0.85 28.45 -2.39
CA GLY A 250 -0.48 27.26 -3.17
C GLY A 250 -1.65 26.29 -3.36
N ARG A 251 -2.40 25.95 -2.29
CA ARG A 251 -3.56 25.03 -2.38
C ARG A 251 -4.71 25.61 -3.19
N LEU A 252 -4.94 26.93 -3.11
CA LEU A 252 -5.95 27.59 -3.95
C LEU A 252 -5.59 27.48 -5.43
N PHE A 253 -4.31 27.61 -5.79
CA PHE A 253 -3.86 27.43 -7.18
C PHE A 253 -3.95 25.96 -7.62
N HIS A 254 -3.17 25.06 -7.01
CA HIS A 254 -3.02 23.66 -7.41
C HIS A 254 -4.35 22.89 -7.49
N ARG A 255 -5.23 23.01 -6.46
CA ARG A 255 -6.43 22.17 -6.34
C ARG A 255 -7.69 22.73 -7.01
N PHE A 256 -7.80 24.06 -7.14
CA PHE A 256 -9.03 24.72 -7.57
C PHE A 256 -8.80 25.81 -8.62
N GLY A 257 -7.60 26.37 -8.66
CA GLY A 257 -7.28 27.61 -9.34
C GLY A 257 -6.52 27.41 -10.65
N ASN A 258 -6.34 26.18 -11.12
CA ASN A 258 -5.59 25.84 -12.33
C ASN A 258 -6.50 25.09 -13.34
N PRO A 259 -7.06 25.77 -14.36
CA PRO A 259 -8.08 25.19 -15.23
C PRO A 259 -7.54 24.09 -16.15
N SER A 260 -6.23 24.11 -16.48
CA SER A 260 -5.63 23.11 -17.35
C SER A 260 -5.29 21.80 -16.64
N GLN A 261 -5.34 21.78 -15.30
CA GLN A 261 -5.07 20.59 -14.47
C GLN A 261 -6.28 20.20 -13.61
N LEU A 262 -7.40 20.91 -13.77
CA LEU A 262 -8.63 20.68 -13.01
C LEU A 262 -9.34 19.44 -13.58
N PRO A 263 -9.54 18.37 -12.78
CA PRO A 263 -10.21 17.16 -13.26
C PRO A 263 -11.59 17.45 -13.82
N SER A 264 -12.02 16.69 -14.84
CA SER A 264 -13.30 16.91 -15.54
C SER A 264 -14.50 17.02 -14.59
N PRO A 265 -14.65 16.17 -13.53
CA PRO A 265 -15.77 16.31 -12.59
C PRO A 265 -15.72 17.58 -11.72
N MET A 266 -14.57 18.24 -11.64
CA MET A 266 -14.38 19.50 -10.91
C MET A 266 -14.50 20.74 -11.81
N GLN A 267 -14.44 20.60 -13.14
CA GLN A 267 -14.56 21.72 -14.07
C GLN A 267 -15.94 22.41 -14.03
N GLU A 268 -17.03 21.65 -13.85
CA GLU A 268 -18.38 22.24 -13.75
C GLU A 268 -18.53 23.18 -12.55
N GLU A 269 -17.89 22.86 -11.42
CA GLU A 269 -18.00 23.64 -10.18
C GLU A 269 -16.95 24.75 -10.07
N TYR A 270 -15.69 24.47 -10.44
CA TYR A 270 -14.56 25.38 -10.20
C TYR A 270 -13.96 26.00 -11.48
N GLY A 271 -14.37 25.56 -12.68
CA GLY A 271 -13.83 26.08 -13.94
C GLY A 271 -13.86 27.62 -14.08
N PRO A 272 -14.99 28.31 -13.77
CA PRO A 272 -15.05 29.77 -13.80
C PRO A 272 -14.11 30.44 -12.78
N PHE A 273 -14.00 29.86 -11.58
CA PHE A 273 -13.05 30.33 -10.56
C PHE A 273 -11.61 30.15 -11.02
N ALA A 274 -11.26 28.99 -11.58
CA ALA A 274 -9.92 28.66 -12.06
C ALA A 274 -9.44 29.62 -13.16
N GLN A 275 -10.29 29.90 -14.15
CA GLN A 275 -9.98 30.87 -15.21
C GLN A 275 -9.71 32.29 -14.66
N HIS A 276 -10.49 32.73 -13.68
CA HIS A 276 -10.27 34.03 -13.03
C HIS A 276 -9.00 34.02 -12.14
N PHE A 277 -8.76 32.92 -11.43
CA PHE A 277 -7.64 32.78 -10.51
C PHE A 277 -6.29 32.81 -11.24
N VAL A 278 -6.13 32.04 -12.33
CA VAL A 278 -4.91 32.06 -13.16
C VAL A 278 -4.65 33.41 -13.81
N SER A 279 -5.69 34.07 -14.30
CA SER A 279 -5.53 35.35 -15.01
C SER A 279 -5.26 36.53 -14.09
N THR A 280 -5.71 36.47 -12.81
CA THR A 280 -5.74 37.64 -11.91
C THR A 280 -4.97 37.44 -10.60
N PHE A 281 -5.04 36.27 -9.97
CA PHE A 281 -4.43 36.03 -8.65
C PHE A 281 -3.06 35.35 -8.75
N ALA A 282 -2.91 34.31 -9.56
CA ALA A 282 -1.64 33.61 -9.75
C ALA A 282 -0.46 34.54 -10.13
N PRO A 283 -0.62 35.57 -10.99
CA PRO A 283 0.47 36.48 -11.32
C PRO A 283 0.91 37.37 -10.15
N GLU A 284 0.00 37.73 -9.24
CA GLU A 284 0.36 38.49 -8.03
C GLU A 284 1.01 37.59 -6.97
N ILE A 285 0.57 36.34 -6.82
CA ILE A 285 1.26 35.33 -5.98
C ILE A 285 2.69 35.14 -6.49
N PHE A 286 2.87 34.94 -7.81
CA PHE A 286 4.18 34.77 -8.44
C PHE A 286 5.11 35.97 -8.16
N LYS A 287 4.65 37.21 -8.35
CA LYS A 287 5.44 38.42 -8.05
C LYS A 287 5.87 38.48 -6.59
N VAL A 288 4.96 38.22 -5.66
CA VAL A 288 5.27 38.24 -4.22
C VAL A 288 6.28 37.14 -3.88
N TYR A 289 6.10 35.92 -4.40
CA TYR A 289 7.02 34.82 -4.11
C TYR A 289 8.41 35.06 -4.70
N LEU A 290 8.49 35.55 -5.94
CA LEU A 290 9.76 35.93 -6.58
C LEU A 290 10.49 37.01 -5.78
N GLN A 291 9.77 38.03 -5.28
CA GLN A 291 10.36 39.05 -4.39
C GLN A 291 10.90 38.46 -3.08
N GLN A 292 10.21 37.47 -2.48
CA GLN A 292 10.70 36.80 -1.27
C GLN A 292 11.94 35.94 -1.56
N VAL A 293 12.00 35.28 -2.72
CA VAL A 293 13.21 34.57 -3.19
C VAL A 293 14.37 35.54 -3.41
N GLU A 294 14.16 36.70 -4.05
CA GLU A 294 15.20 37.72 -4.23
C GLU A 294 15.74 38.26 -2.90
N LEU A 295 14.86 38.49 -1.91
CA LEU A 295 15.25 38.92 -0.56
C LEU A 295 16.03 37.84 0.21
N TYR A 296 15.68 36.57 0.01
CA TYR A 296 16.39 35.43 0.58
C TYR A 296 17.78 35.22 -0.04
N VAL A 297 17.84 35.15 -1.37
CA VAL A 297 19.08 34.98 -2.14
C VAL A 297 20.07 36.14 -1.92
N SER A 298 19.57 37.36 -1.64
CA SER A 298 20.41 38.51 -1.28
C SER A 298 20.76 38.61 0.21
N GLY A 299 20.36 37.64 1.04
CA GLY A 299 20.66 37.60 2.48
C GLY A 299 19.93 38.67 3.31
N GLN A 300 18.89 39.31 2.78
CA GLN A 300 18.14 40.36 3.47
C GLN A 300 17.03 39.81 4.38
N VAL A 301 16.53 38.60 4.10
CA VAL A 301 15.44 37.95 4.83
C VAL A 301 15.73 36.45 4.91
N TRP A 302 15.62 35.85 6.10
CA TRP A 302 15.64 34.40 6.28
C TRP A 302 14.30 33.78 5.86
N LEU A 303 14.30 32.60 5.23
CA LEU A 303 13.09 31.84 4.89
C LEU A 303 13.18 30.42 5.47
N SER A 304 12.16 30.01 6.23
CA SER A 304 12.10 28.67 6.81
C SER A 304 12.04 27.57 5.73
N LYS A 305 12.47 26.35 6.09
CA LYS A 305 12.51 25.19 5.18
C LYS A 305 11.12 24.95 4.57
N LYS A 306 10.06 24.94 5.39
CA LYS A 306 8.67 24.76 4.90
C LYS A 306 8.17 25.93 4.04
N CYS A 307 8.67 27.15 4.19
CA CYS A 307 8.34 28.26 3.28
C CYS A 307 9.02 28.09 1.91
N GLN A 308 10.29 27.68 1.86
CA GLN A 308 11.00 27.41 0.60
C GLN A 308 10.30 26.29 -0.19
N TYR A 309 9.93 25.19 0.48
CA TYR A 309 9.13 24.11 -0.08
C TYR A 309 7.83 24.61 -0.75
N GLN A 310 7.02 25.44 -0.06
CA GLN A 310 5.76 25.95 -0.62
C GLN A 310 5.98 26.91 -1.81
N ILE A 311 7.12 27.59 -1.89
CA ILE A 311 7.49 28.40 -3.06
C ILE A 311 7.83 27.50 -4.24
N PHE A 312 8.68 26.47 -4.06
CA PHE A 312 9.03 25.52 -5.13
C PHE A 312 7.80 24.81 -5.69
N GLN A 313 6.92 24.29 -4.81
CA GLN A 313 5.66 23.66 -5.21
C GLN A 313 4.80 24.62 -6.06
N PHE A 314 4.62 25.88 -5.64
CA PHE A 314 3.88 26.86 -6.43
C PHE A 314 4.56 27.20 -7.78
N LEU A 315 5.89 27.31 -7.82
CA LEU A 315 6.64 27.56 -9.04
C LEU A 315 6.53 26.39 -10.04
N GLY A 316 6.52 25.16 -9.52
CA GLY A 316 6.29 23.93 -10.30
C GLY A 316 4.92 23.88 -10.95
N GLU A 317 3.87 24.14 -10.18
CA GLU A 317 2.50 24.30 -10.68
C GLU A 317 2.37 25.40 -11.75
N CYS A 318 3.23 26.43 -11.71
CA CYS A 318 3.27 27.46 -12.74
C CYS A 318 3.90 27.00 -14.07
N VAL A 319 4.65 25.89 -14.12
CA VAL A 319 5.31 25.38 -15.34
C VAL A 319 4.30 24.78 -16.32
N LYS A 320 3.29 24.07 -15.81
CA LYS A 320 2.35 23.30 -16.65
C LYS A 320 1.41 24.18 -17.48
N PRO A 321 0.72 25.22 -16.93
CA PRO A 321 -0.14 26.10 -17.72
C PRO A 321 0.69 27.15 -18.49
N LYS A 322 0.39 27.34 -19.78
CA LYS A 322 1.01 28.32 -20.70
C LYS A 322 1.03 29.74 -20.15
N SER A 323 -0.07 30.13 -19.50
CA SER A 323 -0.29 31.49 -18.97
C SER A 323 0.61 31.82 -17.78
N THR A 324 0.84 30.89 -16.87
CA THR A 324 1.80 31.03 -15.76
C THR A 324 3.22 30.71 -16.19
N TRP A 325 3.42 29.81 -17.16
CA TRP A 325 4.74 29.52 -17.73
C TRP A 325 5.37 30.77 -18.35
N ALA A 326 4.57 31.62 -19.00
CA ALA A 326 5.01 32.92 -19.50
C ALA A 326 5.59 33.86 -18.41
N LEU A 327 5.25 33.63 -17.13
CA LEU A 327 5.82 34.35 -15.98
C LEU A 327 7.11 33.70 -15.46
N VAL A 328 7.22 32.36 -15.51
CA VAL A 328 8.41 31.61 -15.06
C VAL A 328 9.55 31.68 -16.09
N LYS A 329 9.22 31.60 -17.38
CA LYS A 329 10.16 31.51 -18.52
C LYS A 329 11.24 32.62 -18.60
N PRO A 330 11.00 33.88 -18.19
CA PRO A 330 12.07 34.89 -18.13
C PRO A 330 13.04 34.72 -16.94
N HIS A 331 12.69 33.92 -15.93
CA HIS A 331 13.38 33.85 -14.65
C HIS A 331 13.98 32.46 -14.34
N PHE A 332 13.62 31.40 -15.08
CA PHE A 332 14.00 30.03 -14.73
C PHE A 332 15.52 29.82 -14.56
N GLU A 333 16.37 30.37 -15.44
CA GLU A 333 17.83 30.26 -15.30
C GLU A 333 18.35 30.87 -13.98
N THR A 334 17.75 31.98 -13.53
CA THR A 334 18.10 32.62 -12.26
C THR A 334 17.57 31.85 -11.06
N LEU A 335 16.35 31.28 -11.16
CA LEU A 335 15.78 30.41 -10.13
C LEU A 335 16.59 29.12 -9.98
N VAL A 336 17.00 28.48 -11.09
CA VAL A 336 17.86 27.30 -11.08
C VAL A 336 19.21 27.63 -10.47
N SER A 337 19.93 28.63 -11.00
CA SER A 337 21.30 28.94 -10.56
C SER A 337 21.41 29.54 -9.16
N ARG A 338 20.37 30.23 -8.65
CA ARG A 338 20.44 30.94 -7.35
C ARG A 338 19.51 30.43 -6.26
N PHE A 339 18.53 29.59 -6.57
CA PHE A 339 17.56 29.09 -5.58
C PHE A 339 17.50 27.55 -5.54
N VAL A 340 17.49 26.86 -6.69
CA VAL A 340 17.59 25.38 -6.74
C VAL A 340 19.01 24.92 -6.40
N PHE A 341 20.01 25.38 -7.14
CA PHE A 341 21.39 24.89 -7.05
C PHE A 341 22.03 24.98 -5.64
N PRO A 342 21.79 26.03 -4.83
CA PRO A 342 22.29 26.06 -3.45
C PRO A 342 21.67 25.00 -2.53
N ASN A 343 20.45 24.52 -2.80
CA ASN A 343 19.82 23.42 -2.05
C ASN A 343 20.39 22.05 -2.43
N LEU A 344 20.86 21.88 -3.68
CA LEU A 344 21.51 20.65 -4.17
C LEU A 344 23.01 20.58 -3.84
N SER A 345 23.63 21.72 -3.48
CA SER A 345 25.04 21.82 -3.09
C SER A 345 25.30 21.21 -1.71
N PHE A 346 26.56 20.85 -1.41
CA PHE A 346 26.90 20.30 -0.10
C PHE A 346 26.79 21.39 0.97
N THR A 347 25.75 21.34 1.81
CA THR A 347 25.45 22.35 2.83
C THR A 347 26.16 22.06 4.16
N THR A 348 26.22 23.04 5.06
CA THR A 348 26.76 22.84 6.42
C THR A 348 25.98 21.78 7.19
N ALA A 349 24.64 21.73 7.04
CA ALA A 349 23.82 20.68 7.66
C ALA A 349 24.15 19.27 7.12
N ARG A 350 24.48 19.13 5.83
CA ARG A 350 24.95 17.86 5.27
C ARG A 350 26.35 17.48 5.79
N GLN A 351 27.23 18.46 6.03
CA GLN A 351 28.55 18.22 6.64
C GLN A 351 28.42 17.78 8.11
N GLU A 352 27.58 18.46 8.89
CA GLU A 352 27.29 18.10 10.28
C GLU A 352 26.75 16.67 10.37
N LEU A 353 25.80 16.31 9.50
CA LEU A 353 25.26 14.95 9.45
C LEU A 353 26.30 13.92 8.99
N TRP A 354 27.12 14.23 7.97
CA TRP A 354 28.21 13.37 7.50
C TRP A 354 29.26 13.08 8.59
N ASP A 355 29.55 14.05 9.46
CA ASP A 355 30.57 13.93 10.50
C ASP A 355 30.04 13.32 11.81
N GLU A 356 28.77 13.56 12.17
CA GLU A 356 28.16 13.10 13.42
C GLU A 356 27.39 11.78 13.28
N ASP A 357 26.61 11.59 12.20
CA ASP A 357 25.86 10.35 11.92
C ASP A 357 25.87 9.98 10.41
N PRO A 358 26.92 9.27 9.95
CA PRO A 358 27.02 8.83 8.56
C PRO A 358 25.92 7.86 8.13
N VAL A 359 25.19 7.21 9.06
CA VAL A 359 24.08 6.29 8.71
C VAL A 359 22.84 7.10 8.37
N ASP A 360 22.49 8.07 9.22
CA ASP A 360 21.35 8.97 8.98
C ASP A 360 21.58 9.87 7.76
N TYR A 361 22.84 10.25 7.47
CA TYR A 361 23.19 10.89 6.19
C TYR A 361 22.79 10.00 5.01
N VAL A 362 23.16 8.72 5.02
CA VAL A 362 22.93 7.83 3.86
C VAL A 362 21.43 7.63 3.64
N ARG A 363 20.68 7.30 4.69
CA ARG A 363 19.20 7.23 4.67
C ARG A 363 18.60 8.50 4.07
N THR A 364 18.84 9.64 4.72
CA THR A 364 18.33 10.94 4.27
C THR A 364 18.75 11.31 2.83
N SER A 365 19.89 10.81 2.34
CA SER A 365 20.37 11.09 0.97
C SER A 365 19.79 10.19 -0.11
N ILE A 366 19.52 8.91 0.20
CA ILE A 366 18.88 7.97 -0.73
C ILE A 366 17.38 8.25 -0.78
N ASP A 367 16.78 8.46 0.40
CA ASP A 367 15.35 8.70 0.58
C ASP A 367 15.02 10.20 0.43
N GLU A 368 15.95 11.02 -0.08
CA GLU A 368 15.80 12.49 -0.23
C GLU A 368 14.61 12.86 -1.14
N TYR A 369 14.19 11.93 -2.00
CA TYR A 369 13.05 12.05 -2.88
C TYR A 369 11.72 11.73 -2.20
N GLU A 370 11.71 10.87 -1.19
CA GLU A 370 10.51 10.38 -0.49
C GLU A 370 10.08 11.30 0.66
N ASN A 371 11.01 12.09 1.23
CA ASN A 371 10.64 13.15 2.17
C ASN A 371 9.98 14.35 1.45
N TYR A 372 8.70 14.19 1.09
CA TYR A 372 7.81 15.15 0.41
C TYR A 372 7.62 16.50 1.11
N SER A 373 8.41 16.79 2.15
CA SER A 373 8.30 17.97 2.99
C SER A 373 9.62 18.76 3.11
N SER A 374 10.68 18.30 2.43
CA SER A 374 12.02 18.91 2.35
C SER A 374 12.11 20.00 1.27
N PRO A 375 12.87 21.09 1.49
CA PRO A 375 13.19 22.06 0.43
C PRO A 375 13.97 21.44 -0.73
N VAL A 376 14.80 20.42 -0.46
CA VAL A 376 15.64 19.78 -1.49
C VAL A 376 14.77 18.95 -2.42
N SER A 377 13.97 18.01 -1.88
CA SER A 377 12.94 17.26 -2.62
C SER A 377 12.14 18.17 -3.55
N ALA A 378 11.55 19.26 -3.01
CA ALA A 378 10.76 20.19 -3.83
C ALA A 378 11.57 20.99 -4.87
N ALA A 379 12.83 21.33 -4.58
CA ALA A 379 13.72 21.95 -5.55
C ALA A 379 14.04 20.98 -6.71
N THR A 380 14.20 19.69 -6.42
CA THR A 380 14.43 18.64 -7.41
C THR A 380 13.16 18.31 -8.19
N SER A 381 11.98 18.24 -7.56
CA SER A 381 10.70 18.11 -8.27
C SER A 381 10.46 19.28 -9.23
N PHE A 382 10.78 20.52 -8.80
CA PHE A 382 10.71 21.69 -9.68
C PHE A 382 11.70 21.60 -10.85
N LEU A 383 12.91 21.08 -10.61
CA LEU A 383 13.89 20.82 -11.66
C LEU A 383 13.36 19.77 -12.66
N PHE A 384 12.78 18.67 -12.19
CA PHE A 384 12.18 17.62 -13.01
C PHE A 384 11.04 18.16 -13.88
N GLN A 385 10.10 18.91 -13.29
CA GLN A 385 9.01 19.55 -14.04
C GLN A 385 9.54 20.53 -15.10
N LEU A 386 10.61 21.28 -14.84
CA LEU A 386 11.23 22.11 -15.87
C LEU A 386 11.77 21.27 -17.04
N VAL A 387 12.43 20.14 -16.78
CA VAL A 387 13.08 19.32 -17.83
C VAL A 387 12.16 18.29 -18.52
N SER A 388 11.04 17.91 -17.92
CA SER A 388 10.02 17.05 -18.55
C SER A 388 8.95 17.85 -19.29
N SER A 389 8.47 18.95 -18.69
CA SER A 389 7.34 19.70 -19.24
C SER A 389 7.75 20.75 -20.27
N ARG A 390 8.96 21.34 -20.14
CA ARG A 390 9.43 22.49 -20.95
C ARG A 390 10.80 22.27 -21.60
N THR A 391 11.16 21.01 -21.78
CA THR A 391 12.42 20.43 -22.29
C THR A 391 13.11 21.28 -23.35
N LYS A 392 12.42 21.62 -24.44
CA LYS A 392 12.94 22.44 -25.57
C LYS A 392 13.52 23.80 -25.15
N THR A 393 13.00 24.41 -24.09
CA THR A 393 13.44 25.72 -23.58
C THR A 393 14.45 25.57 -22.44
N THR A 394 14.26 24.61 -21.53
CA THR A 394 14.91 24.56 -20.22
C THR A 394 16.13 23.64 -20.19
N PHE A 395 16.10 22.51 -20.91
CA PHE A 395 17.02 21.40 -20.71
C PHE A 395 18.47 21.76 -21.06
N MET A 396 18.70 22.26 -22.27
CA MET A 396 20.05 22.63 -22.73
C MET A 396 20.67 23.79 -21.92
N PRO A 397 19.94 24.87 -21.55
CA PRO A 397 20.46 25.87 -20.61
C PRO A 397 20.83 25.32 -19.23
N ILE A 398 20.03 24.39 -18.68
CA ILE A 398 20.30 23.74 -17.39
C ILE A 398 21.59 22.91 -17.46
N LEU A 399 21.75 22.08 -18.48
CA LEU A 399 22.99 21.32 -18.69
C LEU A 399 24.18 22.23 -19.00
N GLY A 400 23.96 23.35 -19.69
CA GLY A 400 24.98 24.39 -19.92
C GLY A 400 25.46 25.03 -18.62
N PHE A 401 24.56 25.25 -17.65
CA PHE A 401 24.91 25.73 -16.32
C PHE A 401 25.76 24.70 -15.55
N VAL A 402 25.34 23.44 -15.49
CA VAL A 402 26.10 22.35 -14.84
C VAL A 402 27.52 22.23 -15.41
N ASN A 403 27.64 22.20 -16.74
CA ASN A 403 28.95 22.18 -17.41
C ASN A 403 29.78 23.43 -17.12
N THR A 404 29.17 24.62 -17.05
CA THR A 404 29.87 25.87 -16.71
C THR A 404 30.42 25.84 -15.29
N VAL A 405 29.63 25.34 -14.32
CA VAL A 405 30.08 25.15 -12.93
C VAL A 405 31.27 24.19 -12.89
N LEU A 406 31.13 22.98 -13.45
CA LEU A 406 32.19 21.97 -13.41
C LEU A 406 33.47 22.41 -14.15
N ALA A 407 33.35 23.04 -15.32
CA ALA A 407 34.48 23.56 -16.08
C ALA A 407 35.22 24.73 -15.38
N SER A 408 34.54 25.47 -14.50
CA SER A 408 35.16 26.52 -13.68
C SER A 408 36.00 25.99 -12.51
N ASN A 409 35.89 24.69 -12.20
CA ASN A 409 36.55 23.99 -11.09
C ASN A 409 36.46 24.73 -9.72
N PRO A 410 35.24 24.94 -9.18
CA PRO A 410 35.03 25.64 -7.92
C PRO A 410 35.36 24.76 -6.71
N ALA A 411 35.13 25.29 -5.51
CA ALA A 411 35.25 24.53 -4.26
C ALA A 411 34.37 23.27 -4.27
N ALA A 412 34.82 22.21 -3.56
CA ALA A 412 34.17 20.90 -3.55
C ALA A 412 32.63 20.94 -3.32
N PRO A 413 32.06 21.75 -2.40
CA PRO A 413 30.61 21.83 -2.23
C PRO A 413 29.80 22.25 -3.48
N GLN A 414 30.39 23.06 -4.36
CA GLN A 414 29.76 23.49 -5.62
C GLN A 414 29.99 22.47 -6.74
N ARG A 415 31.11 21.73 -6.73
CA ARG A 415 31.31 20.57 -7.63
C ARG A 415 30.32 19.47 -7.28
N PHE A 416 30.17 19.14 -5.99
CA PHE A 416 29.14 18.24 -5.47
C PHE A 416 27.75 18.65 -5.97
N GLY A 417 27.35 19.91 -5.79
CA GLY A 417 26.03 20.37 -6.22
C GLY A 417 25.77 20.22 -7.72
N ALA A 418 26.80 20.34 -8.55
CA ALA A 418 26.67 20.13 -10.00
C ALA A 418 26.59 18.63 -10.37
N LEU A 419 27.31 17.76 -9.64
CA LEU A 419 27.25 16.30 -9.83
C LEU A 419 25.94 15.70 -9.30
N ASN A 420 25.48 16.11 -8.11
CA ASN A 420 24.17 15.76 -7.56
C ASN A 420 23.04 16.17 -8.53
N MET A 421 23.13 17.38 -9.09
CA MET A 421 22.21 17.84 -10.14
C MET A 421 22.30 17.01 -11.43
N THR A 422 23.47 16.45 -11.78
CA THR A 422 23.59 15.48 -12.88
C THR A 422 22.99 14.12 -12.52
N ALA A 423 23.16 13.62 -11.29
CA ALA A 423 22.56 12.37 -10.83
C ALA A 423 21.03 12.47 -10.91
N ALA A 424 20.44 13.49 -10.30
CA ALA A 424 19.01 13.75 -10.37
C ALA A 424 18.50 13.86 -11.83
N LEU A 425 19.25 14.52 -12.72
CA LEU A 425 18.89 14.65 -14.14
C LEU A 425 19.23 13.41 -14.99
N GLY A 426 19.91 12.41 -14.45
CA GLY A 426 20.42 11.24 -15.17
C GLY A 426 19.39 10.53 -16.06
N PRO A 427 18.19 10.18 -15.55
CA PRO A 427 17.14 9.55 -16.36
C PRO A 427 16.73 10.40 -17.57
N PHE A 428 16.59 11.72 -17.40
CA PHE A 428 16.26 12.65 -18.49
C PHE A 428 17.42 12.79 -19.50
N ILE A 429 18.68 12.80 -19.03
CA ILE A 429 19.86 12.90 -19.91
C ILE A 429 20.03 11.65 -20.76
N MET A 430 19.80 10.47 -20.20
CA MET A 430 19.97 9.21 -20.89
C MET A 430 18.85 8.89 -21.89
N ARG A 431 17.65 9.46 -21.68
CA ARG A 431 16.55 9.43 -22.66
C ARG A 431 16.74 10.44 -23.80
N HIS A 432 17.35 11.61 -23.55
CA HIS A 432 17.47 12.68 -24.56
C HIS A 432 18.41 12.31 -25.74
N PRO A 433 17.92 12.32 -27.00
CA PRO A 433 18.67 11.81 -28.17
C PRO A 433 19.98 12.54 -28.44
N ASP A 434 20.00 13.88 -28.38
CA ASP A 434 21.20 14.68 -28.67
C ASP A 434 22.25 14.70 -27.54
N VAL A 435 21.92 14.21 -26.34
CA VAL A 435 22.77 14.36 -25.15
C VAL A 435 23.32 13.02 -24.66
N LYS A 436 22.54 11.94 -24.71
CA LYS A 436 22.95 10.62 -24.18
C LYS A 436 24.30 10.11 -24.70
N GLY A 437 24.58 10.34 -25.98
CA GLY A 437 25.87 9.96 -26.60
C GLY A 437 27.10 10.71 -26.05
N ASN A 438 26.92 11.87 -25.41
CA ASN A 438 28.02 12.64 -24.81
C ASN A 438 28.34 12.17 -23.37
N MET A 439 27.47 11.36 -22.74
CA MET A 439 27.61 11.02 -21.33
C MET A 439 28.92 10.28 -21.04
N SER A 440 29.35 9.35 -21.90
CA SER A 440 30.63 8.63 -21.70
C SER A 440 31.85 9.58 -21.63
N GLN A 441 31.85 10.69 -22.37
CA GLN A 441 32.90 11.71 -22.26
C GLN A 441 32.74 12.55 -20.99
N PHE A 442 31.51 12.90 -20.60
CA PHE A 442 31.24 13.61 -19.34
C PHE A 442 31.74 12.80 -18.13
N MET A 443 31.45 11.50 -18.07
CA MET A 443 31.92 10.60 -17.02
C MET A 443 33.45 10.61 -16.91
N MET A 444 34.16 10.45 -18.03
CA MET A 444 35.63 10.49 -18.06
C MET A 444 36.24 11.85 -17.67
N GLN A 445 35.57 12.96 -18.02
CA GLN A 445 36.11 14.32 -17.82
C GLN A 445 35.79 14.91 -16.43
N HIS A 446 34.62 14.60 -15.87
CA HIS A 446 34.07 15.28 -14.70
C HIS A 446 33.73 14.36 -13.53
N VAL A 447 33.54 13.05 -13.74
CA VAL A 447 33.15 12.10 -12.67
C VAL A 447 34.34 11.23 -12.23
N LEU A 448 35.02 10.58 -13.18
CA LEU A 448 36.18 9.72 -12.91
C LEU A 448 37.32 10.39 -12.09
N PRO A 449 37.62 11.71 -12.24
CA PRO A 449 38.62 12.36 -11.40
C PRO A 449 38.23 12.45 -9.92
N GLU A 450 36.92 12.52 -9.62
CA GLU A 450 36.40 12.77 -8.27
C GLU A 450 36.49 11.56 -7.34
N PHE A 451 36.57 10.34 -7.89
CA PHE A 451 36.95 9.13 -7.14
C PHE A 451 38.31 9.24 -6.43
N LYS A 452 39.14 10.24 -6.78
CA LYS A 452 40.43 10.52 -6.14
C LYS A 452 40.43 11.81 -5.32
N SER A 453 39.28 12.45 -5.13
CA SER A 453 39.15 13.64 -4.29
C SER A 453 39.33 13.29 -2.81
N PRO A 454 39.99 14.16 -2.02
CA PRO A 454 40.24 13.91 -0.61
C PRO A 454 38.96 13.92 0.23
N GLU A 455 37.91 14.63 -0.21
CA GLU A 455 36.61 14.68 0.45
C GLU A 455 35.75 13.46 0.10
N GLY A 456 35.28 12.69 1.09
CA GLY A 456 34.48 11.48 0.87
C GLY A 456 33.15 11.72 0.15
N TYR A 457 32.46 12.83 0.45
CA TYR A 457 31.21 13.17 -0.23
C TYR A 457 31.39 13.40 -1.75
N MET A 458 32.60 13.77 -2.21
CA MET A 458 32.92 13.84 -3.64
C MET A 458 33.10 12.45 -4.27
N ARG A 459 33.63 11.47 -3.52
CA ARG A 459 33.74 10.07 -3.96
C ARG A 459 32.37 9.39 -3.98
N ALA A 460 31.52 9.67 -2.99
CA ALA A 460 30.14 9.15 -2.92
C ALA A 460 29.27 9.63 -4.10
N VAL A 461 29.20 10.95 -4.35
CA VAL A 461 28.39 11.48 -5.49
C VAL A 461 28.93 11.02 -6.85
N ALA A 462 30.23 10.72 -6.96
CA ALA A 462 30.79 10.14 -8.18
C ALA A 462 30.33 8.69 -8.42
N CYS A 463 30.11 7.92 -7.36
CA CYS A 463 29.48 6.59 -7.43
C CYS A 463 27.98 6.71 -7.77
N GLU A 464 27.26 7.65 -7.13
CA GLU A 464 25.84 7.91 -7.36
C GLU A 464 25.56 8.28 -8.83
N VAL A 465 26.30 9.23 -9.41
CA VAL A 465 26.18 9.61 -10.83
C VAL A 465 26.44 8.41 -11.74
N LEU A 466 27.40 7.55 -11.40
CA LEU A 466 27.71 6.34 -12.18
C LEU A 466 26.59 5.30 -12.11
N GLY A 467 26.10 4.97 -10.91
CA GLY A 467 24.97 4.05 -10.73
C GLY A 467 23.74 4.51 -11.51
N THR A 468 23.42 5.81 -11.48
CA THR A 468 22.28 6.36 -12.21
C THR A 468 22.41 6.22 -13.74
N VAL A 469 23.61 6.40 -14.32
CA VAL A 469 23.78 6.26 -15.78
C VAL A 469 23.88 4.79 -16.23
N GLU A 470 24.37 3.90 -15.36
CA GLU A 470 24.39 2.45 -15.62
C GLU A 470 22.99 1.86 -15.57
N ARG A 471 22.18 2.19 -14.55
CA ARG A 471 20.74 1.87 -14.48
C ARG A 471 19.97 2.33 -15.73
N ALA A 472 20.38 3.46 -16.31
CA ALA A 472 19.82 4.01 -17.54
C ALA A 472 20.57 3.53 -18.82
N ASN A 473 21.23 2.37 -18.75
CA ASN A 473 21.85 1.63 -19.85
C ASN A 473 22.85 2.43 -20.71
N ILE A 474 23.80 3.12 -20.06
CA ILE A 474 24.84 3.90 -20.74
C ILE A 474 25.66 3.10 -21.76
N GLN A 475 25.75 3.66 -22.96
CA GLN A 475 26.60 3.16 -24.03
C GLN A 475 28.01 3.75 -23.89
N TRP A 476 28.93 2.97 -23.33
CA TRP A 476 30.33 3.37 -23.16
C TRP A 476 31.06 3.52 -24.50
N ALA A 477 31.74 4.66 -24.70
CA ALA A 477 32.47 4.94 -25.94
C ALA A 477 33.67 4.01 -26.18
N SER A 478 34.21 3.37 -25.13
CA SER A 478 35.20 2.31 -25.24
C SER A 478 35.18 1.38 -24.02
N PRO A 479 35.60 0.10 -24.15
CA PRO A 479 35.72 -0.83 -23.02
C PRO A 479 36.71 -0.35 -21.96
N GLU A 480 37.72 0.44 -22.33
CA GLU A 480 38.68 1.04 -21.39
C GLU A 480 38.01 2.09 -20.49
N HIS A 481 37.00 2.82 -20.97
CA HIS A 481 36.22 3.76 -20.14
C HIS A 481 35.42 3.00 -19.08
N LEU A 482 34.69 1.94 -19.47
CA LEU A 482 33.96 1.06 -18.55
C LEU A 482 34.91 0.45 -17.50
N ASN A 483 36.03 -0.13 -17.94
CA ASN A 483 37.02 -0.73 -17.04
C ASN A 483 37.65 0.30 -16.07
N ALA A 484 37.85 1.55 -16.50
CA ALA A 484 38.36 2.60 -15.62
C ALA A 484 37.38 2.95 -14.49
N HIS A 485 36.07 2.98 -14.77
CA HIS A 485 35.03 3.20 -13.76
C HIS A 485 34.84 1.97 -12.86
N PHE A 486 34.82 0.76 -13.43
CA PHE A 486 34.76 -0.50 -12.67
C PHE A 486 35.89 -0.63 -11.64
N VAL A 487 37.13 -0.30 -12.02
CA VAL A 487 38.28 -0.30 -11.10
C VAL A 487 38.14 0.79 -10.02
N ALA A 488 37.54 1.94 -10.35
CA ALA A 488 37.31 3.01 -9.38
C ALA A 488 36.23 2.65 -8.35
N VAL A 489 35.10 2.07 -8.78
CA VAL A 489 34.02 1.58 -7.92
C VAL A 489 34.48 0.42 -7.04
N THR A 490 35.20 -0.56 -7.62
CA THR A 490 35.72 -1.70 -6.86
C THR A 490 36.68 -1.25 -5.75
N ALA A 491 37.48 -0.20 -5.99
CA ALA A 491 38.32 0.40 -4.96
C ALA A 491 37.51 1.18 -3.90
N ALA A 492 36.35 1.73 -4.26
CA ALA A 492 35.47 2.48 -3.36
C ALA A 492 34.64 1.56 -2.41
N LEU A 493 34.48 0.27 -2.72
CA LEU A 493 33.91 -0.71 -1.78
C LEU A 493 34.73 -0.87 -0.50
N ASP A 494 36.06 -0.72 -0.60
CA ASP A 494 36.99 -0.78 0.53
C ASP A 494 37.35 0.63 1.09
N ASP A 495 36.55 1.67 0.78
CA ASP A 495 36.77 3.04 1.26
C ASP A 495 36.55 3.17 2.80
N PRO A 496 37.35 4.00 3.52
CA PRO A 496 37.15 4.22 4.95
C PRO A 496 35.80 4.86 5.32
N GLU A 497 35.16 5.61 4.42
CA GLU A 497 33.93 6.36 4.72
C GLU A 497 32.68 5.54 4.33
N LEU A 498 31.79 5.28 5.31
CA LEU A 498 30.58 4.46 5.13
C LEU A 498 29.70 4.88 3.94
N PRO A 499 29.37 6.18 3.73
CA PRO A 499 28.52 6.57 2.62
C PRO A 499 29.12 6.28 1.24
N VAL A 500 30.46 6.29 1.14
CA VAL A 500 31.17 5.94 -0.11
C VAL A 500 31.02 4.44 -0.38
N ARG A 501 31.17 3.58 0.63
CA ARG A 501 30.99 2.13 0.51
C ARG A 501 29.57 1.76 0.04
N VAL A 502 28.53 2.41 0.60
CA VAL A 502 27.14 2.18 0.21
C VAL A 502 26.91 2.57 -1.26
N GLN A 503 27.26 3.80 -1.64
CA GLN A 503 27.05 4.27 -3.02
C GLN A 503 27.88 3.46 -4.05
N ALA A 504 29.08 3.00 -3.68
CA ALA A 504 29.86 2.10 -4.52
C ALA A 504 29.21 0.72 -4.70
N ALA A 505 28.57 0.17 -3.67
CA ALA A 505 27.89 -1.11 -3.74
C ALA A 505 26.61 -1.06 -4.59
N LEU A 506 25.84 0.03 -4.48
CA LEU A 506 24.71 0.32 -5.38
C LEU A 506 25.19 0.44 -6.83
N ALA A 507 26.19 1.30 -7.09
CA ALA A 507 26.72 1.49 -8.44
C ALA A 507 27.28 0.20 -9.07
N LEU A 508 27.97 -0.65 -8.29
CA LEU A 508 28.45 -1.93 -8.80
C LEU A 508 27.32 -2.88 -9.19
N THR A 509 26.22 -2.88 -8.44
CA THR A 509 25.07 -3.76 -8.70
C THR A 509 24.44 -3.42 -10.05
N GLU A 510 24.21 -2.13 -10.33
CA GLU A 510 23.75 -1.65 -11.64
C GLU A 510 24.71 -2.07 -12.77
N MET A 511 26.03 -1.87 -12.58
CA MET A 511 27.04 -2.25 -13.57
C MET A 511 27.06 -3.76 -13.89
N VAL A 512 26.72 -4.62 -12.91
CA VAL A 512 26.63 -6.08 -13.11
C VAL A 512 25.41 -6.43 -13.96
N GLY A 513 24.25 -5.82 -13.70
CA GLY A 513 23.02 -6.05 -14.47
C GLY A 513 23.15 -5.59 -15.92
N THR A 514 23.81 -4.45 -16.16
CA THR A 514 23.94 -3.87 -17.51
C THR A 514 25.06 -4.49 -18.36
N HIS A 515 26.16 -4.97 -17.75
CA HIS A 515 27.37 -5.39 -18.50
C HIS A 515 27.91 -6.77 -18.13
N GLU A 516 27.72 -7.75 -19.02
CA GLU A 516 28.32 -9.09 -18.96
C GLU A 516 29.85 -9.10 -18.73
N ALA A 517 30.57 -8.10 -19.25
CA ALA A 517 32.02 -7.98 -19.01
C ALA A 517 32.36 -7.63 -17.55
N VAL A 518 31.48 -6.89 -16.85
CA VAL A 518 31.60 -6.60 -15.41
C VAL A 518 31.17 -7.82 -14.61
N LYS A 519 30.05 -8.46 -14.97
CA LYS A 519 29.58 -9.72 -14.38
C LYS A 519 30.68 -10.77 -14.32
N ALA A 520 31.34 -11.05 -15.46
CA ALA A 520 32.46 -11.98 -15.56
C ALA A 520 33.71 -11.56 -14.74
N ALA A 521 33.91 -10.27 -14.48
CA ALA A 521 35.00 -9.77 -13.65
C ALA A 521 34.69 -9.83 -12.14
N VAL A 522 33.41 -9.73 -11.77
CA VAL A 522 32.91 -9.82 -10.38
C VAL A 522 32.74 -11.27 -9.93
N ALA A 523 32.35 -12.19 -10.81
CA ALA A 523 32.09 -13.61 -10.49
C ALA A 523 33.14 -14.28 -9.58
N PRO A 524 34.47 -14.11 -9.76
CA PRO A 524 35.47 -14.73 -8.88
C PRO A 524 35.51 -14.17 -7.44
N GLN A 525 34.82 -13.05 -7.19
CA GLN A 525 34.79 -12.34 -5.90
C GLN A 525 33.36 -12.08 -5.40
N VAL A 526 32.32 -12.56 -6.09
CA VAL A 526 30.90 -12.29 -5.74
C VAL A 526 30.58 -12.62 -4.28
N GLY A 527 31.13 -13.72 -3.75
CA GLY A 527 30.96 -14.10 -2.35
C GLY A 527 31.54 -13.10 -1.33
N LYS A 528 32.55 -12.29 -1.70
CA LYS A 528 33.01 -11.14 -0.89
C LYS A 528 32.04 -9.97 -1.02
N VAL A 529 31.63 -9.64 -2.26
CA VAL A 529 30.72 -8.51 -2.53
C VAL A 529 29.38 -8.67 -1.81
N ILE A 530 28.79 -9.87 -1.80
CA ILE A 530 27.56 -10.14 -1.06
C ILE A 530 27.77 -10.10 0.46
N GLN A 531 28.93 -10.52 0.98
CA GLN A 531 29.25 -10.36 2.41
C GLN A 531 29.43 -8.89 2.80
N ASP A 532 30.02 -8.07 1.93
CA ASP A 532 30.16 -6.63 2.12
C ASP A 532 28.77 -5.93 2.03
N LEU A 533 27.90 -6.32 1.09
CA LEU A 533 26.51 -5.85 0.98
C LEU A 533 25.67 -6.20 2.22
N LEU A 534 25.69 -7.47 2.66
CA LEU A 534 25.02 -7.90 3.91
C LEU A 534 25.48 -7.06 5.10
N LYS A 535 26.80 -6.85 5.21
CA LYS A 535 27.37 -6.08 6.30
C LYS A 535 26.96 -4.61 6.24
N LEU A 536 26.86 -4.02 5.04
CA LEU A 536 26.36 -2.67 4.87
C LEU A 536 24.88 -2.59 5.28
N SER A 537 24.03 -3.52 4.81
CA SER A 537 22.62 -3.61 5.23
C SER A 537 22.48 -3.73 6.76
N ASP A 538 23.29 -4.58 7.40
CA ASP A 538 23.37 -4.71 8.87
C ASP A 538 23.95 -3.47 9.60
N GLU A 539 24.75 -2.61 8.93
CA GLU A 539 25.31 -1.38 9.49
C GLU A 539 24.37 -0.17 9.30
N THR A 540 23.46 -0.19 8.33
CA THR A 540 22.66 0.99 7.92
C THR A 540 21.15 0.81 7.96
N ASP A 541 20.63 -0.42 8.08
CA ASP A 541 19.26 -0.86 7.72
C ASP A 541 18.65 -0.01 6.57
N LEU A 542 19.07 -0.30 5.33
CA LEU A 542 18.62 0.37 4.09
C LEU A 542 17.99 -0.66 3.15
N ASP A 543 16.73 -0.47 2.77
CA ASP A 543 16.01 -1.46 1.95
C ASP A 543 16.52 -1.57 0.52
N ILE A 544 17.06 -0.48 -0.05
CA ILE A 544 17.72 -0.51 -1.36
C ILE A 544 18.94 -1.44 -1.42
N LEU A 545 19.59 -1.74 -0.27
CA LEU A 545 20.65 -2.74 -0.22
C LEU A 545 20.10 -4.16 -0.26
N ASN A 546 18.87 -4.39 0.22
CA ASN A 546 18.20 -5.68 0.13
C ASN A 546 17.82 -5.99 -1.32
N SER A 547 17.25 -5.03 -2.06
CA SER A 547 16.99 -5.19 -3.51
C SER A 547 18.29 -5.36 -4.31
N SER A 548 19.38 -4.68 -3.91
CA SER A 548 20.69 -4.88 -4.52
C SER A 548 21.25 -6.29 -4.28
N MET A 549 21.05 -6.86 -3.10
CA MET A 549 21.40 -8.26 -2.82
C MET A 549 20.54 -9.25 -3.61
N GLU A 550 19.23 -8.98 -3.74
CA GLU A 550 18.32 -9.79 -4.57
C GLU A 550 18.81 -9.88 -6.02
N SER A 551 19.08 -8.72 -6.64
CA SER A 551 19.61 -8.65 -8.02
C SER A 551 20.97 -9.36 -8.17
N MET A 552 21.88 -9.19 -7.21
CA MET A 552 23.19 -9.88 -7.24
C MET A 552 23.05 -11.40 -7.06
N VAL A 553 22.07 -11.89 -6.31
CA VAL A 553 21.77 -13.33 -6.21
C VAL A 553 21.23 -13.86 -7.53
N GLU A 554 20.27 -13.16 -8.12
CA GLU A 554 19.64 -13.54 -9.39
C GLU A 554 20.65 -13.62 -10.54
N GLN A 555 21.62 -12.71 -10.59
CA GLN A 555 22.65 -12.67 -11.63
C GLN A 555 23.73 -13.76 -11.50
N PHE A 556 24.02 -14.26 -10.29
CA PHE A 556 25.15 -15.17 -9.99
C PHE A 556 24.72 -16.52 -9.40
N GLN A 557 23.62 -17.10 -9.91
CA GLN A 557 23.01 -18.31 -9.35
C GLN A 557 24.01 -19.49 -9.22
N GLU A 558 24.79 -19.78 -10.27
CA GLU A 558 25.75 -20.90 -10.26
C GLU A 558 26.91 -20.68 -9.29
N GLU A 559 27.49 -19.47 -9.27
CA GLU A 559 28.63 -19.13 -8.42
C GLU A 559 28.28 -19.04 -6.93
N LEU A 560 27.00 -18.83 -6.61
CA LEU A 560 26.52 -18.70 -5.23
C LEU A 560 26.06 -20.01 -4.60
N LEU A 561 25.76 -21.07 -5.37
CA LEU A 561 25.45 -22.41 -4.84
C LEU A 561 26.40 -22.86 -3.71
N PRO A 562 27.74 -22.72 -3.79
CA PRO A 562 28.66 -23.17 -2.74
C PRO A 562 28.56 -22.40 -1.41
N VAL A 563 27.97 -21.20 -1.41
CA VAL A 563 27.82 -20.31 -0.25
C VAL A 563 26.37 -20.07 0.16
N ALA A 564 25.39 -20.54 -0.63
CA ALA A 564 23.98 -20.24 -0.47
C ALA A 564 23.42 -20.57 0.93
N ALA A 565 23.79 -21.72 1.52
CA ALA A 565 23.37 -22.08 2.88
C ALA A 565 23.94 -21.12 3.96
N GLN A 566 25.16 -20.63 3.77
CA GLN A 566 25.78 -19.64 4.67
C GLN A 566 25.15 -18.25 4.49
N LEU A 567 24.85 -17.86 3.25
CA LEU A 567 24.16 -16.62 2.91
C LEU A 567 22.75 -16.58 3.50
N THR A 568 21.97 -17.65 3.29
CA THR A 568 20.64 -17.84 3.88
C THR A 568 20.69 -17.71 5.40
N ALA A 569 21.69 -18.31 6.07
CA ALA A 569 21.83 -18.22 7.52
C ALA A 569 22.06 -16.78 8.01
N ARG A 570 22.81 -15.96 7.26
CA ARG A 570 22.98 -14.53 7.58
C ARG A 570 21.71 -13.72 7.39
N LEU A 571 20.96 -13.97 6.33
CA LEU A 571 19.67 -13.33 6.10
C LEU A 571 18.66 -13.73 7.19
N CYS A 572 18.64 -15.01 7.60
CA CYS A 572 17.81 -15.49 8.72
C CYS A 572 18.20 -14.85 10.07
N ASP A 573 19.50 -14.69 10.36
CA ASP A 573 19.99 -13.97 11.55
C ASP A 573 19.49 -12.50 11.54
N SER A 574 19.57 -11.83 10.39
CA SER A 574 19.15 -10.42 10.23
C SER A 574 17.62 -10.26 10.33
N TYR A 575 16.85 -11.13 9.67
CA TYR A 575 15.39 -11.21 9.80
C TYR A 575 14.96 -11.39 11.27
N LEU A 576 15.59 -12.31 12.02
CA LEU A 576 15.29 -12.52 13.43
C LEU A 576 15.69 -11.34 14.33
N ARG A 577 16.62 -10.48 13.91
CA ARG A 577 16.91 -9.20 14.59
C ARG A 577 15.76 -8.23 14.35
N LEU A 578 15.44 -7.96 13.09
CA LEU A 578 14.40 -7.00 12.67
C LEU A 578 13.03 -7.36 13.26
N ALA A 579 12.60 -8.63 13.12
CA ALA A 579 11.32 -9.11 13.65
C ALA A 579 11.21 -9.00 15.18
N ARG A 580 12.31 -9.16 15.94
CA ARG A 580 12.32 -8.94 17.40
C ARG A 580 12.27 -7.47 17.77
N GLU A 581 12.86 -6.60 16.96
CA GLU A 581 12.87 -5.15 17.18
C GLU A 581 11.53 -4.51 16.83
N ALA A 582 10.80 -5.05 15.85
CA ALA A 582 9.40 -4.71 15.57
C ALA A 582 8.50 -5.03 16.79
N LEU A 583 8.52 -6.28 17.27
CA LEU A 583 7.78 -6.72 18.48
C LEU A 583 8.07 -5.84 19.71
N ALA A 584 9.32 -5.43 19.91
CA ALA A 584 9.72 -4.61 21.05
C ALA A 584 9.26 -3.14 20.95
N LYS A 585 8.95 -2.63 19.75
CA LYS A 585 8.35 -1.30 19.55
C LYS A 585 6.84 -1.34 19.80
N GLU A 586 6.13 -2.37 19.33
CA GLU A 586 4.68 -2.50 19.51
C GLU A 586 4.25 -2.54 20.99
N GLU A 587 4.98 -3.27 21.85
CA GLU A 587 4.74 -3.29 23.31
C GLU A 587 4.90 -1.91 23.99
N HIS A 588 5.44 -0.91 23.28
CA HIS A 588 5.78 0.41 23.81
C HIS A 588 5.06 1.58 23.12
N ALA A 589 4.26 1.33 22.08
CA ALA A 589 3.49 2.36 21.38
C ALA A 589 2.38 2.96 22.27
N PRO A 590 2.41 4.26 22.62
CA PRO A 590 1.31 4.89 23.31
C PRO A 590 0.16 5.17 22.34
N ALA A 591 -1.05 4.70 22.65
CA ALA A 591 -2.24 4.95 21.83
C ALA A 591 -2.60 6.45 21.75
N SER A 592 -2.02 7.16 20.78
CA SER A 592 -2.31 8.57 20.49
C SER A 592 -3.47 8.68 19.50
N GLU A 593 -4.62 9.16 19.96
CA GLU A 593 -5.87 9.34 19.18
C GLU A 593 -5.77 10.31 17.98
N ASP A 594 -4.62 10.98 17.77
CA ASP A 594 -4.42 11.94 16.67
C ASP A 594 -3.93 11.19 15.41
N LEU A 595 -4.90 10.75 14.58
CA LEU A 595 -4.63 10.09 13.27
C LEU A 595 -3.70 10.92 12.37
N ALA A 596 -3.67 12.25 12.53
CA ALA A 596 -2.79 13.14 11.78
C ALA A 596 -1.34 13.21 12.33
N ILE A 597 -1.06 12.58 13.48
CA ILE A 597 0.29 12.39 14.02
C ILE A 597 0.74 10.94 13.74
N ALA A 598 -0.17 9.97 13.79
CA ALA A 598 0.10 8.59 13.35
C ALA A 598 0.51 8.53 11.86
N MET A 599 -0.14 9.31 10.99
CA MET A 599 0.28 9.51 9.59
C MET A 599 1.48 10.46 9.40
N GLU A 600 2.12 10.93 10.48
CA GLU A 600 3.38 11.69 10.46
C GLU A 600 4.49 10.96 11.24
N SER A 601 4.29 9.69 11.62
CA SER A 601 5.24 8.87 12.39
C SER A 601 5.52 7.53 11.67
N ASP A 602 6.31 7.59 10.60
CA ASP A 602 6.72 6.42 9.78
C ASP A 602 7.54 5.38 10.59
N ASP A 603 8.19 5.81 11.69
CA ASP A 603 9.05 5.06 12.61
C ASP A 603 8.62 3.63 13.00
N ASN A 604 7.35 3.25 12.84
CA ASN A 604 6.85 1.92 13.19
C ASN A 604 6.99 0.90 12.05
N ASP A 605 6.85 1.33 10.80
CA ASP A 605 6.60 0.41 9.68
C ASP A 605 7.92 0.00 8.98
N ASP A 606 8.94 0.88 8.98
CA ASP A 606 10.29 0.65 8.42
C ASP A 606 10.90 -0.73 8.75
N LYS A 607 10.76 -1.18 10.01
CA LYS A 607 11.39 -2.44 10.46
C LYS A 607 10.65 -3.68 10.00
N THR A 608 9.34 -3.58 9.80
CA THR A 608 8.54 -4.65 9.22
C THR A 608 8.83 -4.75 7.73
N TYR A 609 8.88 -3.62 7.01
CA TYR A 609 9.28 -3.59 5.59
C TYR A 609 10.70 -4.13 5.36
N ALA A 610 11.67 -3.76 6.20
CA ALA A 610 13.01 -4.33 6.14
C ALA A 610 13.02 -5.86 6.34
N ALA A 611 12.18 -6.37 7.26
CA ALA A 611 12.04 -7.81 7.45
C ALA A 611 11.38 -8.51 6.25
N MET A 612 10.39 -7.88 5.59
CA MET A 612 9.80 -8.36 4.33
C MET A 612 10.85 -8.42 3.21
N GLY A 613 11.65 -7.36 3.03
CA GLY A 613 12.71 -7.31 2.02
C GLY A 613 13.77 -8.41 2.19
N VAL A 614 14.17 -8.68 3.43
CA VAL A 614 15.07 -9.81 3.75
C VAL A 614 14.39 -11.16 3.48
N ALA A 615 13.11 -11.34 3.82
CA ALA A 615 12.36 -12.56 3.52
C ALA A 615 12.23 -12.82 2.01
N LYS A 616 11.97 -11.77 1.21
CA LYS A 616 11.94 -11.85 -0.25
C LYS A 616 13.30 -12.24 -0.83
N THR A 617 14.40 -11.67 -0.33
CA THR A 617 15.77 -12.06 -0.74
C THR A 617 16.05 -13.54 -0.43
N ILE A 618 15.55 -14.07 0.70
CA ILE A 618 15.61 -15.52 1.00
C ILE A 618 14.78 -16.32 -0.02
N GLY A 619 13.61 -15.83 -0.42
CA GLY A 619 12.78 -16.42 -1.47
C GLY A 619 13.53 -16.54 -2.82
N THR A 620 14.20 -15.48 -3.26
CA THR A 620 14.98 -15.48 -4.51
C THR A 620 16.19 -16.42 -4.45
N ILE A 621 16.79 -16.60 -3.26
CA ILE A 621 17.79 -17.66 -3.01
C ILE A 621 17.16 -19.06 -3.12
N VAL A 622 15.98 -19.29 -2.54
CA VAL A 622 15.26 -20.58 -2.67
C VAL A 622 14.89 -20.87 -4.13
N SER A 623 14.50 -19.85 -4.89
CA SER A 623 14.18 -19.95 -6.31
C SER A 623 15.37 -20.38 -7.17
N SER A 624 16.54 -19.77 -6.96
CA SER A 624 17.77 -20.04 -7.74
C SER A 624 18.44 -21.41 -7.45
N ILE A 625 18.15 -22.05 -6.31
CA ILE A 625 18.79 -23.33 -5.91
C ILE A 625 18.10 -24.57 -6.51
N ASP A 626 17.11 -24.39 -7.39
CA ASP A 626 16.29 -25.46 -7.99
C ASP A 626 17.09 -26.65 -8.55
N SER A 627 18.27 -26.37 -9.12
CA SER A 627 19.19 -27.37 -9.68
C SER A 627 19.86 -28.31 -8.66
N SER A 628 19.81 -28.00 -7.36
CA SER A 628 20.66 -28.63 -6.32
C SER A 628 19.91 -29.02 -5.04
N PRO A 629 19.18 -30.16 -5.04
CA PRO A 629 18.36 -30.62 -3.90
C PRO A 629 19.14 -30.80 -2.57
N GLU A 630 20.43 -31.16 -2.62
CA GLU A 630 21.26 -31.31 -1.41
C GLU A 630 21.53 -29.96 -0.70
N ILE A 631 21.56 -28.86 -1.46
CA ILE A 631 21.76 -27.50 -0.92
C ILE A 631 20.41 -26.94 -0.47
N LEU A 632 19.34 -27.16 -1.25
CA LEU A 632 17.97 -26.79 -0.88
C LEU A 632 17.56 -27.39 0.47
N ALA A 633 17.90 -28.67 0.73
CA ALA A 633 17.65 -29.30 2.02
C ALA A 633 18.41 -28.64 3.19
N GLN A 634 19.63 -28.13 2.96
CA GLN A 634 20.39 -27.40 3.99
C GLN A 634 19.80 -26.01 4.24
N VAL A 635 19.41 -25.31 3.18
CA VAL A 635 18.74 -24.00 3.21
C VAL A 635 17.40 -24.09 3.95
N GLN A 636 16.59 -25.11 3.68
CA GLN A 636 15.32 -25.36 4.37
C GLN A 636 15.49 -25.47 5.90
N GLU A 637 16.48 -26.23 6.38
CA GLU A 637 16.74 -26.38 7.82
C GLU A 637 17.19 -25.08 8.50
N VAL A 638 17.72 -24.13 7.72
CA VAL A 638 18.10 -22.78 8.18
C VAL A 638 16.89 -21.82 8.22
N ILE A 639 15.91 -22.00 7.31
CA ILE A 639 14.72 -21.14 7.21
C ILE A 639 13.59 -21.56 8.19
N ILE A 640 13.42 -22.86 8.47
CA ILE A 640 12.37 -23.35 9.39
C ILE A 640 12.31 -22.59 10.74
N PRO A 641 13.43 -22.25 11.41
CA PRO A 641 13.42 -21.43 12.63
C PRO A 641 12.80 -20.03 12.47
N ILE A 642 12.93 -19.38 11.31
CA ILE A 642 12.37 -18.04 11.10
C ILE A 642 10.85 -18.09 10.87
N ILE A 643 10.39 -19.00 10.01
CA ILE A 643 8.96 -19.28 9.78
C ILE A 643 8.30 -19.58 11.13
N LYS A 644 8.90 -20.50 11.90
CA LYS A 644 8.40 -20.87 13.21
C LYS A 644 8.30 -19.66 14.17
N PHE A 645 9.33 -18.81 14.21
CA PHE A 645 9.34 -17.62 15.08
C PHE A 645 8.21 -16.65 14.72
N THR A 646 8.01 -16.37 13.43
CA THR A 646 6.98 -15.44 12.92
C THR A 646 5.57 -15.95 13.24
N LEU A 647 5.32 -17.24 13.02
CA LEU A 647 4.05 -17.89 13.35
C LEU A 647 3.80 -17.96 14.88
N GLU A 648 4.80 -18.31 15.69
CA GLU A 648 4.65 -18.39 17.16
C GLU A 648 4.39 -17.01 17.81
N ASN A 649 4.93 -15.92 17.25
CA ASN A 649 4.73 -14.55 17.75
C ASN A 649 3.57 -13.80 17.06
N LYS A 650 2.88 -14.42 16.09
CA LYS A 650 1.73 -13.85 15.36
C LYS A 650 2.06 -12.53 14.64
N LEU A 651 3.21 -12.47 13.98
CA LEU A 651 3.61 -11.34 13.14
C LEU A 651 2.85 -11.37 11.80
N LEU A 652 1.58 -10.95 11.83
CA LEU A 652 0.62 -11.09 10.74
C LEU A 652 1.10 -10.46 9.43
N ASP A 653 1.71 -9.27 9.49
CA ASP A 653 2.20 -8.53 8.31
C ASP A 653 3.32 -9.26 7.54
N LEU A 654 3.90 -10.31 8.14
CA LEU A 654 4.95 -11.14 7.55
C LEU A 654 4.45 -12.53 7.12
N PHE A 655 3.16 -12.84 7.28
CA PHE A 655 2.62 -14.18 7.01
C PHE A 655 2.70 -14.57 5.55
N ASP A 656 2.37 -13.64 4.64
CA ASP A 656 2.47 -13.79 3.19
C ASP A 656 3.85 -14.35 2.77
N ASN A 657 4.93 -13.61 3.11
CA ASN A 657 6.30 -14.04 2.80
C ASN A 657 6.71 -15.36 3.50
N MET A 658 6.14 -15.69 4.67
CA MET A 658 6.44 -16.96 5.33
C MET A 658 5.73 -18.13 4.67
N TYR A 659 4.49 -17.96 4.20
CA TYR A 659 3.76 -19.00 3.49
C TYR A 659 4.28 -19.20 2.07
N ASP A 660 4.69 -18.15 1.37
CA ASP A 660 5.48 -18.23 0.12
C ASP A 660 6.74 -19.08 0.30
N LEU A 661 7.51 -18.84 1.38
CA LEU A 661 8.70 -19.63 1.69
C LEU A 661 8.37 -21.09 2.00
N VAL A 662 7.28 -21.38 2.72
CA VAL A 662 6.84 -22.77 2.97
C VAL A 662 6.42 -23.43 1.66
N ASP A 663 5.63 -22.75 0.82
CA ASP A 663 5.18 -23.25 -0.48
C ASP A 663 6.38 -23.55 -1.38
N ALA A 664 7.22 -22.55 -1.67
CA ALA A 664 8.39 -22.70 -2.52
C ALA A 664 9.34 -23.83 -2.05
N LEU A 665 9.60 -23.94 -0.74
CA LEU A 665 10.44 -25.02 -0.19
C LEU A 665 9.78 -26.40 -0.35
N THR A 666 8.49 -26.52 -0.10
CA THR A 666 7.78 -27.83 -0.15
C THR A 666 7.46 -28.26 -1.58
N PHE A 667 7.13 -27.32 -2.46
CA PHE A 667 6.93 -27.54 -3.89
C PHE A 667 8.22 -28.00 -4.57
N LYS A 668 9.32 -27.25 -4.46
CA LYS A 668 10.61 -27.57 -5.12
C LYS A 668 11.25 -28.87 -4.63
N THR A 669 11.06 -29.23 -3.36
CA THR A 669 11.58 -30.50 -2.81
C THR A 669 10.71 -31.71 -3.13
N HIS A 670 9.44 -31.49 -3.49
CA HIS A 670 8.40 -32.52 -3.63
C HIS A 670 8.33 -33.50 -2.44
N ASN A 671 8.72 -33.08 -1.23
CA ASN A 671 8.81 -33.93 -0.04
C ASN A 671 8.78 -33.12 1.26
N ILE A 672 7.98 -33.56 2.23
CA ILE A 672 7.84 -32.86 3.52
C ILE A 672 8.86 -33.37 4.55
N SER A 673 9.78 -32.51 4.97
CA SER A 673 10.78 -32.85 5.98
C SER A 673 10.18 -33.05 7.39
N PRO A 674 10.83 -33.83 8.28
CA PRO A 674 10.37 -34.01 9.66
C PRO A 674 10.17 -32.71 10.44
N ASN A 675 10.99 -31.69 10.15
CA ASN A 675 10.99 -30.40 10.84
C ASN A 675 9.97 -29.40 10.26
N MET A 676 9.35 -29.71 9.10
CA MET A 676 8.28 -28.92 8.51
C MET A 676 6.89 -29.25 9.10
N TRP A 677 6.69 -30.46 9.63
CA TRP A 677 5.41 -30.86 10.25
C TRP A 677 4.97 -30.02 11.47
N PRO A 678 5.87 -29.52 12.35
CA PRO A 678 5.51 -28.52 13.35
C PRO A 678 4.96 -27.21 12.77
N ILE A 679 5.33 -26.83 11.55
CA ILE A 679 4.79 -25.63 10.88
C ILE A 679 3.31 -25.89 10.53
N PHE A 680 2.98 -27.04 9.93
CA PHE A 680 1.60 -27.46 9.71
C PHE A 680 0.75 -27.44 11.00
N GLU A 681 1.30 -27.96 12.12
CA GLU A 681 0.61 -27.94 13.41
C GLU A 681 0.40 -26.51 13.96
N LEU A 682 1.27 -25.55 13.65
CA LEU A 682 1.13 -24.14 14.00
C LEU A 682 0.13 -23.41 13.09
N THR A 683 0.17 -23.64 11.78
CA THR A 683 -0.77 -23.08 10.79
C THR A 683 -2.21 -23.41 11.16
N TYR A 684 -2.50 -24.67 11.50
CA TYR A 684 -3.82 -25.07 12.00
C TYR A 684 -4.21 -24.33 13.30
N GLN A 685 -3.29 -24.16 14.24
CA GLN A 685 -3.58 -23.44 15.49
C GLN A 685 -3.91 -21.96 15.25
N LEU A 686 -3.16 -21.29 14.37
CA LEU A 686 -3.37 -19.88 14.00
C LEU A 686 -4.69 -19.66 13.28
N PHE A 687 -5.01 -20.51 12.30
CA PHE A 687 -6.30 -20.49 11.60
C PHE A 687 -7.49 -20.64 12.56
N LYS A 688 -7.36 -21.45 13.62
CA LYS A 688 -8.41 -21.62 14.63
C LYS A 688 -8.47 -20.52 15.70
N SER A 689 -7.56 -19.54 15.69
CA SER A 689 -7.49 -18.51 16.73
C SER A 689 -7.47 -17.07 16.21
N ASP A 690 -6.36 -16.61 15.64
CA ASP A 690 -6.08 -15.18 15.41
C ASP A 690 -5.87 -14.84 13.93
N ALA A 691 -5.72 -15.85 13.06
CA ALA A 691 -5.42 -15.68 11.64
C ALA A 691 -6.37 -16.54 10.77
N VAL A 692 -7.67 -16.51 11.09
CA VAL A 692 -8.69 -17.25 10.34
C VAL A 692 -8.84 -16.70 8.91
N ASP A 693 -8.66 -15.39 8.76
CA ASP A 693 -8.84 -14.63 7.52
C ASP A 693 -7.65 -14.75 6.54
N PHE A 694 -6.55 -15.42 6.94
CA PHE A 694 -5.36 -15.67 6.12
C PHE A 694 -5.39 -17.05 5.43
N LEU A 695 -6.58 -17.50 5.00
CA LEU A 695 -6.74 -18.84 4.43
C LEU A 695 -6.21 -18.93 2.99
N ASP A 696 -6.17 -17.82 2.26
CA ASP A 696 -5.68 -17.75 0.88
C ASP A 696 -4.17 -18.02 0.84
N GLU A 697 -3.41 -17.31 1.67
CA GLU A 697 -1.96 -17.44 1.84
C GLU A 697 -1.58 -18.81 2.42
N MET A 698 -2.41 -19.37 3.31
CA MET A 698 -2.18 -20.71 3.86
C MET A 698 -2.41 -21.84 2.84
N LEU A 699 -3.24 -21.64 1.80
CA LEU A 699 -3.73 -22.71 0.95
C LEU A 699 -2.61 -23.46 0.17
N PRO A 700 -1.65 -22.80 -0.50
CA PRO A 700 -0.61 -23.50 -1.27
C PRO A 700 0.25 -24.41 -0.39
N ALA A 701 0.71 -23.89 0.75
CA ALA A 701 1.43 -24.66 1.76
C ALA A 701 0.62 -25.86 2.27
N LEU A 702 -0.68 -25.65 2.59
CA LEU A 702 -1.58 -26.71 3.05
C LEU A 702 -1.83 -27.79 1.98
N ASP A 703 -1.90 -27.45 0.69
CA ASP A 703 -1.97 -28.44 -0.39
C ASP A 703 -0.67 -29.25 -0.47
N ASN A 704 0.49 -28.59 -0.51
CA ASN A 704 1.79 -29.27 -0.58
C ASN A 704 1.99 -30.27 0.58
N PHE A 705 1.54 -29.94 1.79
CA PHE A 705 1.53 -30.88 2.91
C PHE A 705 0.70 -32.14 2.64
N VAL A 706 -0.45 -32.02 1.97
CA VAL A 706 -1.32 -33.17 1.60
C VAL A 706 -0.73 -33.93 0.40
N SER A 707 -0.40 -33.21 -0.67
CA SER A 707 0.12 -33.72 -1.94
C SER A 707 1.45 -34.48 -1.75
N TYR A 708 2.46 -33.85 -1.15
CA TYR A 708 3.78 -34.48 -0.94
C TYR A 708 3.89 -35.25 0.38
N GLY A 709 3.09 -34.91 1.40
CA GLY A 709 3.08 -35.56 2.71
C GLY A 709 2.09 -36.73 2.85
N THR A 710 1.53 -37.22 1.74
CA THR A 710 0.46 -38.23 1.65
C THR A 710 0.63 -39.43 2.60
N GLU A 711 1.83 -40.01 2.74
CA GLU A 711 2.04 -41.18 3.62
C GLU A 711 1.90 -40.85 5.12
N VAL A 712 2.29 -39.65 5.53
CA VAL A 712 2.07 -39.15 6.90
C VAL A 712 0.59 -38.92 7.13
N PHE A 713 -0.11 -38.32 6.17
CA PHE A 713 -1.56 -38.15 6.22
C PHE A 713 -2.34 -39.48 6.25
N LYS A 714 -1.84 -40.56 5.62
CA LYS A 714 -2.42 -41.91 5.78
C LYS A 714 -2.21 -42.47 7.19
N ALA A 715 -1.04 -42.26 7.78
CA ALA A 715 -0.69 -42.75 9.12
C ALA A 715 -1.38 -41.96 10.26
N ARG A 716 -1.48 -40.63 10.15
CA ARG A 716 -2.03 -39.72 11.18
C ARG A 716 -3.48 -39.34 10.90
N ALA A 717 -4.42 -39.94 11.65
CA ALA A 717 -5.84 -39.62 11.55
C ALA A 717 -6.19 -38.23 12.10
N ASP A 718 -5.39 -37.72 13.04
CA ASP A 718 -5.50 -36.40 13.62
C ASP A 718 -5.19 -35.29 12.60
N TYR A 719 -4.19 -35.47 11.73
CA TYR A 719 -3.93 -34.53 10.63
C TYR A 719 -5.07 -34.47 9.62
N ARG A 720 -5.65 -35.61 9.24
CA ARG A 720 -6.85 -35.63 8.39
C ARG A 720 -8.04 -34.91 9.04
N GLN A 721 -8.16 -35.02 10.37
CA GLN A 721 -9.19 -34.33 11.14
C GLN A 721 -8.96 -32.81 11.23
N MET A 722 -7.72 -32.33 11.30
CA MET A 722 -7.38 -30.91 11.22
C MET A 722 -7.81 -30.31 9.87
N MET A 723 -7.49 -30.98 8.75
CA MET A 723 -7.88 -30.51 7.41
C MET A 723 -9.40 -30.48 7.21
N LEU A 724 -10.12 -31.48 7.73
CA LEU A 724 -11.58 -31.46 7.72
C LEU A 724 -12.15 -30.29 8.55
N ASP A 725 -11.53 -29.95 9.68
CA ASP A 725 -11.96 -28.83 10.51
C ASP A 725 -11.64 -27.47 9.85
N ILE A 726 -10.52 -27.34 9.13
CA ILE A 726 -10.24 -26.16 8.28
C ILE A 726 -11.35 -25.99 7.23
N TYR A 727 -11.62 -27.03 6.42
CA TYR A 727 -12.70 -27.02 5.42
C TYR A 727 -14.08 -26.72 6.02
N THR A 728 -14.41 -27.34 7.16
CA THR A 728 -15.72 -27.13 7.78
C THR A 728 -15.83 -25.70 8.33
N THR A 729 -14.74 -25.16 8.90
CA THR A 729 -14.71 -23.78 9.41
C THR A 729 -14.79 -22.77 8.26
N SER A 730 -14.06 -22.96 7.17
CA SER A 730 -14.08 -22.02 6.05
C SER A 730 -15.44 -21.91 5.38
N ILE A 731 -16.13 -23.04 5.19
CA ILE A 731 -17.49 -23.05 4.62
C ILE A 731 -18.55 -22.51 5.60
N THR A 732 -18.40 -22.67 6.92
CA THR A 732 -19.47 -22.36 7.89
C THR A 732 -19.27 -21.10 8.72
N SER A 733 -18.06 -20.50 8.71
CA SER A 733 -17.78 -19.27 9.46
C SER A 733 -18.48 -18.06 8.82
N GLY A 734 -19.06 -17.22 9.67
CA GLY A 734 -19.60 -15.91 9.27
C GLY A 734 -18.57 -14.79 9.23
N GLN A 735 -17.30 -15.07 9.60
CA GLN A 735 -16.19 -14.13 9.47
C GLN A 735 -15.59 -14.17 8.05
N LEU A 736 -15.63 -15.34 7.40
CA LEU A 736 -14.97 -15.61 6.14
C LEU A 736 -15.87 -15.32 4.94
N GLY A 737 -15.27 -14.74 3.90
CA GLY A 737 -15.91 -14.32 2.65
C GLY A 737 -16.16 -15.49 1.70
N GLU A 738 -16.56 -15.20 0.46
CA GLU A 738 -16.77 -16.25 -0.55
C GLU A 738 -15.44 -16.81 -1.11
N ASN A 739 -14.38 -16.01 -1.18
CA ASN A 739 -13.06 -16.45 -1.65
C ASN A 739 -12.45 -17.50 -0.70
N ASP A 740 -12.50 -17.27 0.62
CA ASP A 740 -12.10 -18.26 1.64
C ASP A 740 -12.84 -19.60 1.50
N ARG A 741 -14.11 -19.55 1.09
CA ARG A 741 -14.94 -20.74 0.86
C ARG A 741 -14.56 -21.48 -0.43
N VAL A 742 -14.10 -20.76 -1.45
CA VAL A 742 -13.46 -21.35 -2.64
C VAL A 742 -12.17 -22.05 -2.22
N ASN A 743 -11.33 -21.42 -1.41
CA ASN A 743 -10.07 -21.98 -0.93
C ASN A 743 -10.27 -23.22 -0.05
N GLY A 744 -11.25 -23.18 0.85
CA GLY A 744 -11.73 -24.37 1.56
C GLY A 744 -12.16 -25.50 0.62
N SER A 745 -12.88 -25.17 -0.45
CA SER A 745 -13.35 -26.16 -1.43
C SER A 745 -12.20 -26.81 -2.21
N LYS A 746 -11.19 -26.04 -2.63
CA LYS A 746 -9.93 -26.54 -3.21
C LYS A 746 -9.23 -27.52 -2.25
N LEU A 747 -9.16 -27.18 -0.97
CA LEU A 747 -8.56 -28.05 0.05
C LEU A 747 -9.30 -29.39 0.22
N ALA A 748 -10.63 -29.38 0.15
CA ALA A 748 -11.44 -30.60 0.19
C ALA A 748 -11.26 -31.47 -1.06
N GLU A 749 -11.06 -30.87 -2.24
CA GLU A 749 -10.66 -31.59 -3.44
C GLU A 749 -9.30 -32.27 -3.27
N SER A 750 -8.27 -31.56 -2.80
CA SER A 750 -6.93 -32.12 -2.58
C SER A 750 -6.94 -33.37 -1.71
N LEU A 751 -7.71 -33.35 -0.61
CA LEU A 751 -7.92 -34.51 0.27
C LEU A 751 -8.51 -35.72 -0.49
N PHE A 752 -9.51 -35.51 -1.35
CA PHE A 752 -10.11 -36.60 -2.12
C PHE A 752 -9.20 -37.14 -3.22
N LEU A 753 -8.40 -36.28 -3.86
CA LEU A 753 -7.51 -36.68 -4.94
C LEU A 753 -6.28 -37.45 -4.42
N ASN A 754 -5.63 -36.95 -3.37
CA ASN A 754 -4.39 -37.50 -2.84
C ASN A 754 -4.61 -38.70 -1.88
N LEU A 755 -5.66 -38.69 -1.06
CA LEU A 755 -5.85 -39.65 0.05
C LEU A 755 -6.92 -40.73 -0.26
N ARG A 756 -6.98 -41.21 -1.51
CA ARG A 756 -7.93 -42.26 -1.94
C ARG A 756 -7.88 -43.51 -1.06
N GLY A 757 -9.03 -43.90 -0.50
CA GLY A 757 -9.19 -45.04 0.42
C GLY A 757 -8.82 -44.79 1.88
N HIS A 758 -8.53 -43.53 2.27
CA HIS A 758 -8.15 -43.14 3.63
C HIS A 758 -8.99 -41.98 4.21
N VAL A 759 -10.01 -41.52 3.48
CA VAL A 759 -10.91 -40.39 3.79
C VAL A 759 -12.38 -40.82 3.92
N ASP A 760 -12.68 -42.13 3.86
CA ASP A 760 -14.05 -42.68 3.88
C ASP A 760 -14.89 -42.24 5.09
N ASP A 761 -14.28 -42.09 6.27
CA ASP A 761 -14.94 -41.59 7.49
C ASP A 761 -15.35 -40.09 7.38
N PHE A 762 -14.67 -39.33 6.52
CA PHE A 762 -14.87 -37.89 6.33
C PHE A 762 -15.76 -37.55 5.11
N LEU A 763 -16.00 -38.53 4.24
CA LEU A 763 -16.84 -38.38 3.04
C LEU A 763 -18.26 -37.87 3.38
N GLN A 764 -18.89 -38.40 4.44
CA GLN A 764 -20.22 -37.96 4.86
C GLN A 764 -20.22 -36.51 5.42
N PRO A 765 -19.33 -36.12 6.36
CA PRO A 765 -19.16 -34.73 6.77
C PRO A 765 -18.94 -33.73 5.62
N ILE A 766 -18.07 -34.06 4.66
CA ILE A 766 -17.74 -33.17 3.54
C ILE A 766 -18.95 -32.96 2.63
N ILE A 767 -19.59 -34.05 2.20
CA ILE A 767 -20.83 -33.99 1.40
C ILE A 767 -21.89 -33.15 2.12
N LYS A 768 -22.11 -33.37 3.43
CA LYS A 768 -23.11 -32.61 4.18
C LYS A 768 -22.80 -31.11 4.16
N THR A 769 -21.56 -30.71 4.41
CA THR A 769 -21.12 -29.31 4.48
C THR A 769 -21.31 -28.59 3.14
N ALA A 770 -20.93 -29.25 2.04
CA ALA A 770 -21.15 -28.77 0.68
C ALA A 770 -22.65 -28.64 0.32
N LEU A 771 -23.46 -29.63 0.68
CA LEU A 771 -24.92 -29.61 0.49
C LEU A 771 -25.61 -28.51 1.32
N ASP A 772 -25.14 -28.23 2.55
CA ASP A 772 -25.63 -27.16 3.42
C ASP A 772 -25.39 -25.74 2.86
N HIS A 773 -24.51 -25.59 1.84
CA HIS A 773 -24.15 -24.30 1.20
C HIS A 773 -24.45 -24.23 -0.31
N MET A 774 -24.93 -25.32 -0.92
CA MET A 774 -25.20 -25.42 -2.36
C MET A 774 -26.22 -24.40 -2.92
N ASP A 775 -27.10 -23.88 -2.05
CA ASP A 775 -28.13 -22.87 -2.40
C ASP A 775 -27.82 -21.48 -1.81
N LYS A 776 -26.65 -21.30 -1.16
CA LYS A 776 -26.23 -20.04 -0.50
C LYS A 776 -25.05 -19.34 -1.18
N ALA A 777 -24.46 -19.94 -2.20
CA ALA A 777 -23.30 -19.38 -2.90
C ALA A 777 -23.75 -18.33 -3.92
N GLU A 778 -23.32 -17.09 -3.73
CA GLU A 778 -23.73 -15.95 -4.56
C GLU A 778 -22.84 -15.80 -5.80
N THR A 779 -21.52 -15.92 -5.67
CA THR A 779 -20.57 -15.86 -6.79
C THR A 779 -20.61 -17.11 -7.66
N THR A 780 -20.22 -16.95 -8.93
CA THR A 780 -20.06 -18.08 -9.86
C THR A 780 -18.88 -18.96 -9.47
N ALA A 781 -17.80 -18.39 -8.93
CA ALA A 781 -16.64 -19.11 -8.42
C ALA A 781 -16.99 -20.06 -7.27
N LEU A 782 -17.67 -19.58 -6.21
CA LEU A 782 -18.07 -20.45 -5.10
C LEU A 782 -19.11 -21.51 -5.53
N ARG A 783 -20.02 -21.15 -6.44
CA ARG A 783 -20.98 -22.11 -7.02
C ARG A 783 -20.28 -23.25 -7.77
N LEU A 784 -19.18 -22.96 -8.50
CA LEU A 784 -18.37 -23.98 -9.17
C LEU A 784 -17.54 -24.80 -8.17
N ALA A 785 -16.75 -24.15 -7.30
CA ALA A 785 -15.86 -24.84 -6.37
C ALA A 785 -16.62 -25.79 -5.42
N ASN A 786 -17.78 -25.37 -4.90
CA ASN A 786 -18.62 -26.22 -4.05
C ASN A 786 -19.28 -27.38 -4.84
N LEU A 787 -19.53 -27.20 -6.14
CA LEU A 787 -19.96 -28.29 -7.03
C LEU A 787 -18.81 -29.28 -7.29
N GLU A 788 -17.59 -28.80 -7.46
CA GLU A 788 -16.38 -29.61 -7.67
C GLU A 788 -16.06 -30.50 -6.45
N VAL A 789 -16.31 -30.05 -5.22
CA VAL A 789 -16.24 -30.90 -4.01
C VAL A 789 -17.21 -32.09 -4.09
N LEU A 790 -18.44 -31.86 -4.56
CA LEU A 790 -19.44 -32.92 -4.71
C LEU A 790 -19.10 -33.87 -5.89
N ILE A 791 -18.51 -33.36 -6.97
CA ILE A 791 -18.01 -34.16 -8.10
C ILE A 791 -16.81 -35.01 -7.65
N ASN A 792 -15.89 -34.46 -6.87
CA ASN A 792 -14.76 -35.18 -6.28
C ASN A 792 -15.21 -36.28 -5.31
N ALA A 793 -16.24 -36.04 -4.49
CA ALA A 793 -16.83 -37.07 -3.65
C ALA A 793 -17.38 -38.26 -4.49
N VAL A 794 -17.97 -37.98 -5.66
CA VAL A 794 -18.44 -39.01 -6.62
C VAL A 794 -17.27 -39.72 -7.30
N LEU A 795 -16.20 -39.02 -7.67
CA LEU A 795 -14.97 -39.61 -8.23
C LEU A 795 -14.24 -40.49 -7.20
N TYR A 796 -14.24 -40.08 -5.92
CA TYR A 796 -13.63 -40.81 -4.82
C TYR A 796 -14.34 -42.15 -4.58
N ASN A 797 -15.66 -42.14 -4.37
CA ASN A 797 -16.44 -43.37 -4.22
C ASN A 797 -17.94 -43.15 -4.56
N PRO A 798 -18.39 -43.48 -5.78
CA PRO A 798 -19.72 -43.08 -6.27
C PRO A 798 -20.88 -43.73 -5.50
N GLY A 799 -20.70 -44.94 -4.96
CA GLY A 799 -21.75 -45.65 -4.20
C GLY A 799 -22.13 -44.93 -2.90
N PRO A 800 -21.20 -44.82 -1.93
CA PRO A 800 -21.41 -44.09 -0.68
C PRO A 800 -21.75 -42.61 -0.91
N ALA A 801 -21.11 -41.93 -1.87
CA ALA A 801 -21.39 -40.52 -2.13
C ALA A 801 -22.87 -40.28 -2.50
N LEU A 802 -23.40 -41.04 -3.47
CA LEU A 802 -24.82 -40.94 -3.85
C LEU A 802 -25.75 -41.37 -2.71
N GLN A 803 -25.36 -42.38 -1.91
CA GLN A 803 -26.12 -42.78 -0.73
C GLN A 803 -26.20 -41.66 0.33
N PHE A 804 -25.08 -40.98 0.62
CA PHE A 804 -25.04 -39.89 1.59
C PHE A 804 -25.82 -38.65 1.10
N MET A 805 -25.78 -38.34 -0.20
CA MET A 805 -26.60 -37.27 -0.80
C MET A 805 -28.11 -37.53 -0.62
N GLU A 806 -28.60 -38.75 -0.88
CA GLU A 806 -30.01 -39.11 -0.66
C GLU A 806 -30.39 -39.23 0.83
N GLN A 807 -29.43 -39.57 1.71
CA GLN A 807 -29.65 -39.59 3.17
C GLN A 807 -29.78 -38.18 3.77
N TYR A 808 -29.11 -37.17 3.19
CA TYR A 808 -29.24 -35.78 3.63
C TYR A 808 -30.66 -35.24 3.42
N ARG A 809 -31.22 -35.43 2.23
CA ARG A 809 -32.63 -35.16 1.90
C ARG A 809 -33.02 -35.97 0.65
N ALA A 810 -34.19 -36.60 0.69
CA ALA A 810 -34.69 -37.41 -0.42
C ALA A 810 -34.79 -36.58 -1.72
N GLY A 811 -34.18 -37.07 -2.80
CA GLY A 811 -34.11 -36.38 -4.09
C GLY A 811 -32.95 -35.39 -4.25
N THR A 812 -32.12 -35.15 -3.22
CA THR A 812 -30.95 -34.26 -3.34
C THR A 812 -29.91 -34.77 -4.33
N GLY A 813 -29.78 -36.08 -4.54
CA GLY A 813 -28.91 -36.62 -5.58
C GLY A 813 -29.35 -36.15 -6.98
N ARG A 814 -30.66 -36.02 -7.21
CA ARG A 814 -31.19 -35.47 -8.47
C ARG A 814 -30.90 -33.97 -8.61
N VAL A 815 -31.05 -33.18 -7.54
CA VAL A 815 -30.72 -31.73 -7.55
C VAL A 815 -29.24 -31.50 -7.87
N PHE A 816 -28.35 -32.33 -7.31
CA PHE A 816 -26.92 -32.31 -7.67
C PHE A 816 -26.70 -32.59 -9.16
N PHE A 817 -27.29 -33.66 -9.70
CA PHE A 817 -27.18 -33.98 -11.13
C PHE A 817 -27.78 -32.88 -12.03
N ASP A 818 -28.93 -32.31 -11.67
CA ASP A 818 -29.56 -31.23 -12.43
C ASP A 818 -28.65 -29.97 -12.49
N LYS A 819 -28.00 -29.60 -11.37
CA LYS A 819 -26.99 -28.51 -11.35
C LYS A 819 -25.70 -28.86 -12.11
N TRP A 820 -25.17 -30.07 -11.95
CA TRP A 820 -23.96 -30.51 -12.65
C TRP A 820 -24.16 -30.56 -14.16
N PHE A 821 -25.29 -31.10 -14.63
CA PHE A 821 -25.64 -31.09 -16.05
C PHE A 821 -25.98 -29.68 -16.56
N ALA A 822 -26.46 -28.75 -15.72
CA ALA A 822 -26.57 -27.34 -16.12
C ALA A 822 -25.19 -26.72 -16.38
N ALA A 823 -24.20 -26.98 -15.52
CA ALA A 823 -22.81 -26.55 -15.72
C ALA A 823 -22.18 -27.16 -16.99
N ILE A 824 -22.34 -28.47 -17.21
CA ILE A 824 -21.88 -29.16 -18.44
C ILE A 824 -22.53 -28.59 -19.73
N ASN A 825 -23.76 -28.09 -19.65
CA ASN A 825 -24.49 -27.56 -20.80
C ASN A 825 -24.33 -26.04 -21.02
N SER A 826 -23.70 -25.33 -20.09
CA SER A 826 -23.35 -23.92 -20.22
C SER A 826 -21.96 -23.77 -20.84
N ASP A 827 -21.78 -22.83 -21.77
CA ASP A 827 -20.50 -22.63 -22.44
C ASP A 827 -19.42 -22.06 -21.49
N SER A 828 -19.83 -21.35 -20.43
CA SER A 828 -18.97 -20.83 -19.34
C SER A 828 -19.07 -21.63 -18.02
N GLY A 829 -19.81 -22.75 -18.00
CA GLY A 829 -20.11 -23.46 -16.74
C GLY A 829 -19.00 -24.35 -16.18
N LEU A 830 -17.99 -24.67 -17.01
CA LEU A 830 -16.80 -25.45 -16.65
C LEU A 830 -15.61 -24.85 -17.44
N PRO A 831 -15.08 -23.69 -17.07
CA PRO A 831 -14.12 -22.96 -17.91
C PRO A 831 -12.76 -23.67 -18.02
N ARG A 832 -12.20 -24.18 -16.92
CA ARG A 832 -10.81 -24.63 -16.83
C ARG A 832 -10.62 -26.06 -17.37
N VAL A 833 -9.38 -26.41 -17.73
CA VAL A 833 -8.99 -27.76 -18.13
C VAL A 833 -9.22 -28.77 -17.01
N HIS A 834 -8.95 -28.35 -15.76
CA HIS A 834 -9.15 -29.13 -14.54
C HIS A 834 -10.61 -29.59 -14.37
N ASP A 835 -11.57 -28.66 -14.35
CA ASP A 835 -13.01 -28.92 -14.14
C ASP A 835 -13.55 -29.93 -15.18
N LYS A 836 -13.08 -29.80 -16.43
CA LYS A 836 -13.41 -30.71 -17.54
C LYS A 836 -12.81 -32.10 -17.34
N LYS A 837 -11.54 -32.22 -16.94
CA LYS A 837 -10.90 -33.52 -16.60
C LYS A 837 -11.62 -34.19 -15.43
N LEU A 838 -11.82 -33.47 -14.32
CA LEU A 838 -12.54 -33.91 -13.13
C LEU A 838 -13.93 -34.44 -13.49
N THR A 839 -14.71 -33.67 -14.26
CA THR A 839 -16.04 -34.06 -14.71
C THR A 839 -16.03 -35.34 -15.56
N ILE A 840 -15.11 -35.45 -16.54
CA ILE A 840 -14.99 -36.67 -17.36
C ILE A 840 -14.69 -37.89 -16.49
N LEU A 841 -13.72 -37.78 -15.57
CA LEU A 841 -13.30 -38.89 -14.72
C LEU A 841 -14.39 -39.30 -13.72
N ALA A 842 -15.15 -38.36 -13.16
CA ALA A 842 -16.29 -38.65 -12.31
C ALA A 842 -17.43 -39.36 -13.08
N LEU A 843 -17.72 -38.94 -14.31
CA LEU A 843 -18.68 -39.63 -15.19
C LEU A 843 -18.19 -41.05 -15.56
N CYS A 844 -16.88 -41.26 -15.72
CA CYS A 844 -16.27 -42.58 -15.87
C CYS A 844 -16.51 -43.47 -14.64
N ALA A 845 -16.27 -42.96 -13.43
CA ALA A 845 -16.55 -43.70 -12.20
C ALA A 845 -18.03 -44.11 -12.07
N LEU A 846 -18.96 -43.26 -12.50
CA LEU A 846 -20.39 -43.57 -12.55
C LEU A 846 -20.76 -44.64 -13.59
N MET A 847 -20.07 -44.69 -14.74
CA MET A 847 -20.25 -45.75 -15.75
C MET A 847 -19.79 -47.13 -15.26
N GLU A 848 -18.83 -47.19 -14.35
CA GLU A 848 -18.36 -48.45 -13.78
C GLU A 848 -19.25 -49.03 -12.67
N LEU A 849 -20.22 -48.25 -12.18
CA LEU A 849 -21.10 -48.60 -11.07
C LEU A 849 -22.05 -49.77 -11.43
N GLY A 850 -22.21 -50.72 -10.50
CA GLY A 850 -23.09 -51.87 -10.70
C GLY A 850 -24.59 -51.49 -10.71
N PRO A 851 -25.47 -52.27 -11.39
CA PRO A 851 -26.90 -51.94 -11.50
C PRO A 851 -27.64 -51.79 -10.16
N SER A 852 -27.14 -52.43 -9.10
CA SER A 852 -27.66 -52.36 -7.73
C SER A 852 -27.17 -51.15 -6.94
N GLY A 853 -26.13 -50.44 -7.42
CA GLY A 853 -25.61 -49.23 -6.80
C GLY A 853 -26.28 -47.94 -7.29
N ILE A 854 -27.07 -48.01 -8.36
CA ILE A 854 -27.77 -46.86 -8.95
C ILE A 854 -29.06 -46.57 -8.16
N PRO A 855 -29.20 -45.38 -7.52
CA PRO A 855 -30.43 -45.00 -6.81
C PRO A 855 -31.64 -44.97 -7.75
N ASP A 856 -32.80 -45.46 -7.29
CA ASP A 856 -34.02 -45.56 -8.11
C ASP A 856 -34.44 -44.21 -8.73
N ASN A 857 -34.28 -43.11 -7.97
CA ASN A 857 -34.59 -41.74 -8.39
C ASN A 857 -33.76 -41.24 -9.59
N LEU A 858 -32.62 -41.88 -9.89
CA LEU A 858 -31.67 -41.45 -10.91
C LEU A 858 -31.65 -42.34 -12.16
N LYS A 859 -32.33 -43.50 -12.13
CA LYS A 859 -32.34 -44.49 -13.23
C LYS A 859 -32.87 -43.90 -14.54
N ASP A 860 -33.89 -43.04 -14.47
CA ASP A 860 -34.49 -42.40 -15.65
C ASP A 860 -33.51 -41.45 -16.35
N GLY A 861 -32.63 -40.75 -15.61
CA GLY A 861 -31.63 -39.82 -16.15
C GLY A 861 -30.29 -40.47 -16.52
N TRP A 862 -30.02 -41.70 -16.06
CA TRP A 862 -28.70 -42.34 -16.15
C TRP A 862 -28.21 -42.62 -17.59
N HIS A 863 -29.11 -42.56 -18.58
CA HIS A 863 -28.75 -42.66 -20.00
C HIS A 863 -28.11 -41.39 -20.58
N GLY A 864 -28.12 -40.27 -19.84
CA GLY A 864 -27.48 -39.01 -20.22
C GLY A 864 -25.98 -38.94 -19.91
N ILE A 865 -25.41 -39.88 -19.14
CA ILE A 865 -24.02 -39.83 -18.66
C ILE A 865 -23.01 -39.86 -19.82
N VAL A 866 -23.21 -40.75 -20.79
CA VAL A 866 -22.32 -40.82 -21.98
C VAL A 866 -22.45 -39.56 -22.83
N ALA A 867 -23.67 -39.01 -22.99
CA ALA A 867 -23.89 -37.77 -23.73
C ALA A 867 -23.23 -36.56 -23.05
N GLY A 868 -23.30 -36.47 -21.71
CA GLY A 868 -22.63 -35.44 -20.92
C GLY A 868 -21.11 -35.49 -21.06
N ALA A 869 -20.50 -36.68 -20.91
CA ALA A 869 -19.07 -36.86 -21.08
C ALA A 869 -18.60 -36.46 -22.50
N LEU A 870 -19.35 -36.86 -23.54
CA LEU A 870 -19.06 -36.46 -24.92
C LEU A 870 -19.15 -34.95 -25.13
N ARG A 871 -20.11 -34.25 -24.50
CA ARG A 871 -20.17 -32.78 -24.55
C ARG A 871 -18.89 -32.16 -23.96
N VAL A 872 -18.43 -32.62 -22.80
CA VAL A 872 -17.19 -32.09 -22.20
C VAL A 872 -15.96 -32.40 -23.09
N PHE A 873 -15.89 -33.57 -23.73
CA PHE A 873 -14.84 -33.89 -24.71
C PHE A 873 -14.85 -32.99 -25.97
N LYS A 874 -15.97 -32.36 -26.32
CA LYS A 874 -16.06 -31.42 -27.44
C LYS A 874 -15.34 -30.10 -27.14
N ASP A 875 -15.40 -29.64 -25.89
CA ASP A 875 -14.86 -28.35 -25.46
C ASP A 875 -13.50 -28.46 -24.76
N LEU A 876 -13.11 -29.63 -24.26
CA LEU A 876 -11.78 -29.89 -23.67
C LEU A 876 -10.61 -29.44 -24.58
N PRO A 877 -10.58 -29.68 -25.90
CA PRO A 877 -9.49 -29.21 -26.76
C PRO A 877 -9.38 -27.68 -26.85
N LYS A 878 -10.47 -26.94 -26.66
CA LYS A 878 -10.46 -25.47 -26.63
C LYS A 878 -9.82 -24.96 -25.34
N ALA A 879 -10.22 -25.52 -24.20
CA ALA A 879 -9.65 -25.16 -22.90
C ALA A 879 -8.13 -25.45 -22.85
N VAL A 880 -7.70 -26.61 -23.38
CA VAL A 880 -6.26 -26.95 -23.46
C VAL A 880 -5.50 -25.97 -24.37
N ALA A 881 -6.09 -25.52 -25.48
CA ALA A 881 -5.49 -24.48 -26.32
C ALA A 881 -5.44 -23.11 -25.61
N SER A 882 -6.47 -22.77 -24.83
CA SER A 882 -6.52 -21.52 -24.04
C SER A 882 -5.45 -21.51 -22.95
N ARG A 883 -5.33 -22.60 -22.17
CA ARG A 883 -4.26 -22.77 -21.15
C ARG A 883 -2.87 -22.63 -21.77
N LYS A 884 -2.65 -23.22 -22.94
CA LYS A 884 -1.36 -23.10 -23.64
C LYS A 884 -1.09 -21.68 -24.15
N ALA A 885 -2.10 -20.99 -24.69
CA ALA A 885 -1.95 -19.60 -25.12
C ALA A 885 -1.66 -18.66 -23.95
N LEU A 886 -2.28 -18.89 -22.78
CA LEU A 886 -1.99 -18.14 -21.55
C LEU A 886 -0.56 -18.39 -21.05
N GLN A 887 -0.09 -19.64 -21.11
CA GLN A 887 1.28 -20.00 -20.76
C GLN A 887 2.32 -19.39 -21.71
N GLU A 888 2.01 -19.30 -23.01
CA GLU A 888 2.87 -18.63 -24.00
C GLU A 888 2.85 -17.11 -23.82
N ALA A 889 1.71 -16.51 -23.48
CA ALA A 889 1.59 -15.07 -23.23
C ALA A 889 2.39 -14.59 -22.01
N LEU A 890 2.35 -15.32 -20.88
CA LEU A 890 3.13 -14.96 -19.69
C LEU A 890 4.65 -15.02 -19.96
N GLN A 891 5.11 -16.00 -20.75
CA GLN A 891 6.51 -16.08 -21.17
C GLN A 891 6.91 -14.94 -22.11
N GLU A 892 5.97 -14.41 -22.90
CA GLU A 892 6.20 -13.21 -23.71
C GLU A 892 6.11 -11.91 -22.89
N GLU A 893 5.30 -11.84 -21.82
CA GLU A 893 5.26 -10.66 -20.94
C GLU A 893 6.54 -10.49 -20.11
N ASP A 894 7.08 -11.59 -19.56
CA ASP A 894 8.38 -11.61 -18.86
C ASP A 894 9.55 -11.15 -19.78
N GLU A 895 9.45 -11.34 -21.10
CA GLU A 895 10.46 -10.89 -22.08
C GLU A 895 10.22 -9.46 -22.62
N ASN A 896 9.05 -8.84 -22.38
CA ASN A 896 8.66 -7.57 -23.01
C ASN A 896 8.57 -6.34 -22.08
N ASP A 897 8.91 -6.43 -20.78
CA ASP A 897 8.96 -5.26 -19.87
C ASP A 897 10.15 -4.30 -20.15
N SER A 898 10.83 -4.45 -21.30
CA SER A 898 11.78 -3.46 -21.80
C SER A 898 11.05 -2.24 -22.39
N GLY A 899 10.63 -1.31 -21.52
CA GLY A 899 9.85 -0.12 -21.87
C GLY A 899 10.58 0.94 -22.72
N ASP A 900 10.77 0.67 -24.02
CA ASP A 900 11.49 1.55 -24.98
C ASP A 900 10.56 2.37 -25.91
N ASP A 901 9.22 2.23 -25.83
CA ASP A 901 8.29 2.71 -26.88
C ASP A 901 7.48 4.00 -26.58
N ASP A 902 7.83 4.80 -25.55
CA ASP A 902 7.18 6.13 -25.34
C ASP A 902 8.10 7.26 -24.78
N ASP A 903 9.42 7.11 -24.93
CA ASP A 903 10.46 8.02 -24.41
C ASP A 903 10.29 9.49 -24.89
N ALA A 904 9.77 9.68 -26.11
CA ALA A 904 9.56 11.00 -26.72
C ALA A 904 8.41 11.80 -26.07
N LYS A 905 7.40 11.09 -25.55
CA LYS A 905 6.24 11.64 -24.85
C LYS A 905 6.57 11.94 -23.40
N TYR A 906 7.29 11.04 -22.72
CA TYR A 906 7.81 11.25 -21.36
C TYR A 906 8.63 12.55 -21.24
N MET A 907 9.43 12.85 -22.26
CA MET A 907 10.26 14.06 -22.34
C MET A 907 9.57 15.28 -23.01
N ASN A 908 8.28 15.21 -23.35
CA ASN A 908 7.53 16.23 -24.09
C ASN A 908 8.31 16.83 -25.29
N LEU A 909 9.05 16.00 -26.03
CA LEU A 909 9.98 16.47 -27.08
C LEU A 909 9.25 17.06 -28.28
N GLU A 910 7.96 16.77 -28.45
CA GLU A 910 7.14 17.30 -29.54
C GLU A 910 6.32 18.53 -29.14
N GLY A 911 6.02 18.74 -27.85
CA GLY A 911 5.13 19.80 -27.37
C GLY A 911 5.52 21.23 -27.76
N GLU A 912 4.52 22.04 -28.11
CA GLU A 912 4.68 23.50 -28.20
C GLU A 912 4.58 24.15 -26.80
N ASP A 913 4.74 25.48 -26.68
CA ASP A 913 4.46 26.22 -25.44
C ASP A 913 2.92 26.27 -25.19
N GLU A 914 2.26 25.12 -25.07
CA GLU A 914 0.85 24.96 -24.71
C GLU A 914 0.70 24.52 -23.24
N ASP A 915 -0.53 24.23 -22.80
CA ASP A 915 -0.77 23.67 -21.47
C ASP A 915 -0.33 22.21 -21.45
N VAL A 916 0.51 21.83 -20.47
CA VAL A 916 1.07 20.48 -20.35
C VAL A 916 0.11 19.60 -19.54
N TRP A 917 -0.17 18.40 -20.05
CA TRP A 917 -0.93 17.37 -19.35
C TRP A 917 -0.06 16.12 -19.24
N ASP A 918 0.32 15.77 -18.02
CA ASP A 918 1.24 14.67 -17.71
C ASP A 918 0.53 13.46 -17.09
N GLU A 919 1.30 12.41 -16.82
CA GLU A 919 0.82 11.14 -16.26
C GLU A 919 0.19 11.32 -14.86
N ASP A 920 0.80 12.14 -14.00
CA ASP A 920 0.22 12.57 -12.72
C ASP A 920 -1.20 13.14 -12.89
N SER A 921 -1.38 14.01 -13.90
CA SER A 921 -2.68 14.64 -14.19
C SER A 921 -3.70 13.62 -14.72
N ALA A 922 -3.25 12.66 -15.54
CA ALA A 922 -4.09 11.58 -16.03
C ALA A 922 -4.53 10.61 -14.90
N TYR A 923 -3.62 10.31 -13.97
CA TYR A 923 -3.91 9.50 -12.78
C TYR A 923 -4.89 10.21 -11.83
N ILE A 924 -4.69 11.51 -11.56
CA ILE A 924 -5.62 12.31 -10.75
C ILE A 924 -7.01 12.40 -11.41
N GLU A 925 -7.08 12.52 -12.74
CA GLU A 925 -8.35 12.49 -13.51
C GLU A 925 -9.05 11.12 -13.40
N MET A 926 -8.30 10.02 -13.42
CA MET A 926 -8.82 8.66 -13.21
C MET A 926 -9.39 8.51 -11.79
N LEU A 927 -8.61 8.85 -10.76
CA LEU A 927 -9.06 8.84 -9.36
C LEU A 927 -10.25 9.78 -9.11
N ALA A 928 -10.32 10.93 -9.79
CA ALA A 928 -11.44 11.85 -9.68
C ALA A 928 -12.74 11.25 -10.25
N LYS A 929 -12.66 10.55 -11.40
CA LYS A 929 -13.79 9.81 -12.00
C LYS A 929 -14.21 8.65 -11.12
N GLU A 930 -13.27 7.83 -10.66
CA GLU A 930 -13.57 6.66 -9.83
C GLU A 930 -14.14 7.08 -8.48
N GLY A 931 -13.56 8.11 -7.85
CA GLY A 931 -14.11 8.73 -6.66
C GLY A 931 -15.51 9.34 -6.86
N VAL A 932 -15.94 9.66 -8.09
CA VAL A 932 -17.35 10.00 -8.40
C VAL A 932 -18.19 8.73 -8.59
N ARG A 933 -17.71 7.69 -9.30
CA ARG A 933 -18.38 6.37 -9.43
C ARG A 933 -18.75 5.82 -8.06
N LEU A 934 -17.77 5.74 -7.15
CA LEU A 934 -17.93 5.27 -5.78
C LEU A 934 -18.87 6.16 -4.94
N ARG A 935 -18.85 7.48 -5.14
CA ARG A 935 -19.80 8.40 -4.46
C ARG A 935 -21.22 8.21 -4.95
N GLU A 936 -21.45 8.10 -6.26
CA GLU A 936 -22.77 7.79 -6.80
C GLU A 936 -23.27 6.42 -6.33
N GLN A 937 -22.39 5.42 -6.24
CA GLN A 937 -22.71 4.10 -5.71
C GLN A 937 -23.08 4.16 -4.22
N SER A 938 -22.34 4.92 -3.42
CA SER A 938 -22.62 5.17 -1.99
C SER A 938 -23.92 5.93 -1.77
N GLU A 939 -24.20 6.98 -2.57
CA GLU A 939 -25.46 7.74 -2.47
C GLU A 939 -26.67 6.92 -2.95
N LYS A 940 -26.50 6.01 -3.91
CA LYS A 940 -27.53 5.02 -4.30
C LYS A 940 -27.76 3.94 -3.24
N ARG A 941 -26.71 3.51 -2.51
CA ARG A 941 -26.83 2.57 -1.36
C ARG A 941 -27.56 3.18 -0.16
N GLY A 942 -27.51 4.50 0.03
CA GLY A 942 -28.15 5.19 1.17
C GLY A 942 -29.68 5.32 1.14
N GLY A 943 -30.39 4.47 0.39
CA GLY A 943 -31.84 4.57 0.16
C GLY A 943 -32.66 3.29 0.41
N ASP A 944 -32.04 2.11 0.33
CA ASP A 944 -32.61 0.80 0.68
C ASP A 944 -31.45 -0.09 1.19
N GLU A 945 -31.43 -0.44 2.47
CA GLU A 945 -30.38 -1.31 3.09
C GLU A 945 -30.73 -2.81 2.98
N ASP A 946 -31.16 -3.26 1.79
CA ASP A 946 -31.42 -4.68 1.44
C ASP A 946 -30.84 -5.01 0.05
N ALA A 947 -29.55 -4.71 -0.15
CA ALA A 947 -28.79 -5.13 -1.34
C ALA A 947 -27.32 -5.43 -0.99
N GLU A 948 -26.92 -6.67 -1.25
CA GLU A 948 -25.64 -7.28 -0.86
C GLU A 948 -24.43 -6.78 -1.67
N SER A 949 -23.26 -7.34 -1.36
CA SER A 949 -21.95 -7.06 -1.94
C SER A 949 -21.94 -6.97 -3.46
N VAL A 950 -21.79 -5.74 -3.97
CA VAL A 950 -21.31 -5.52 -5.34
C VAL A 950 -19.81 -5.27 -5.28
N ASP A 951 -19.09 -6.36 -5.09
CA ASP A 951 -17.68 -6.56 -5.51
C ASP A 951 -17.61 -7.72 -6.52
N SER A 952 -18.71 -7.90 -7.25
CA SER A 952 -18.89 -8.85 -8.34
C SER A 952 -18.91 -8.07 -9.64
N GLU A 953 -17.77 -7.51 -10.04
CA GLU A 953 -17.46 -7.55 -11.46
C GLU A 953 -17.33 -9.05 -11.83
N ASP A 954 -17.95 -9.49 -12.92
CA ASP A 954 -17.88 -10.90 -13.36
C ASP A 954 -16.41 -11.20 -13.77
N SER A 955 -15.58 -11.58 -12.80
CA SER A 955 -14.29 -12.20 -13.07
C SER A 955 -14.58 -13.54 -13.76
N ASP A 956 -14.27 -13.63 -15.05
CA ASP A 956 -14.19 -14.93 -15.72
C ASP A 956 -13.26 -15.83 -14.89
N ILE A 957 -13.66 -17.09 -14.66
CA ILE A 957 -12.88 -18.00 -13.81
C ILE A 957 -11.67 -18.47 -14.62
N ASP A 958 -10.53 -17.82 -14.38
CA ASP A 958 -9.28 -18.03 -15.10
C ASP A 958 -8.62 -19.39 -14.79
N GLU A 959 -7.69 -19.80 -15.66
CA GLU A 959 -6.95 -21.05 -15.54
C GLU A 959 -5.72 -20.86 -14.64
N GLU A 960 -5.74 -21.50 -13.47
CA GLU A 960 -4.64 -21.49 -12.50
C GLU A 960 -3.44 -22.31 -13.01
N LEU A 961 -2.48 -21.65 -13.65
CA LEU A 961 -1.34 -22.32 -14.30
C LEU A 961 -0.38 -23.03 -13.32
N GLY A 962 -0.23 -22.50 -12.10
CA GLY A 962 0.61 -23.08 -11.05
C GLY A 962 0.02 -24.30 -10.33
N TYR A 963 -1.30 -24.53 -10.44
CA TYR A 963 -1.95 -25.66 -9.77
C TYR A 963 -1.68 -26.97 -10.51
N ILE A 964 -1.01 -27.91 -9.83
CA ILE A 964 -0.70 -29.25 -10.35
C ILE A 964 -1.60 -30.26 -9.64
N SER A 965 -2.63 -30.72 -10.34
CA SER A 965 -3.54 -31.74 -9.80
C SER A 965 -3.00 -33.15 -10.06
N PRO A 966 -3.23 -34.15 -9.18
CA PRO A 966 -3.07 -35.57 -9.52
C PRO A 966 -3.84 -35.97 -10.79
N LEU A 967 -4.90 -35.25 -11.15
CA LEU A 967 -5.66 -35.44 -12.38
C LEU A 967 -4.87 -35.10 -13.65
N ASP A 968 -3.82 -34.28 -13.58
CA ASP A 968 -3.07 -33.88 -14.77
C ASP A 968 -2.25 -35.01 -15.38
N THR A 969 -1.83 -35.97 -14.55
CA THR A 969 -1.13 -37.19 -14.98
C THR A 969 -2.06 -38.22 -15.63
N VAL A 970 -3.38 -38.07 -15.52
CA VAL A 970 -4.38 -39.05 -15.97
C VAL A 970 -4.92 -38.70 -17.35
N ASP A 971 -4.79 -39.62 -18.31
CA ASP A 971 -5.39 -39.45 -19.64
C ASP A 971 -6.92 -39.68 -19.58
N PRO A 972 -7.75 -38.66 -19.85
CA PRO A 972 -9.20 -38.80 -19.83
C PRO A 972 -9.72 -39.69 -20.97
N TYR A 973 -9.05 -39.74 -22.12
CA TYR A 973 -9.48 -40.53 -23.28
C TYR A 973 -9.31 -42.03 -23.01
N LEU A 974 -8.16 -42.44 -22.46
CA LEU A 974 -7.91 -43.83 -22.06
C LEU A 974 -8.87 -44.27 -20.95
N THR A 975 -9.08 -43.42 -19.94
CA THR A 975 -9.98 -43.72 -18.82
C THR A 975 -11.43 -43.88 -19.29
N PHE A 976 -11.91 -43.01 -20.19
CA PHE A 976 -13.25 -43.12 -20.78
C PHE A 976 -13.43 -44.40 -21.61
N LYS A 977 -12.42 -44.80 -22.40
CA LYS A 977 -12.44 -46.07 -23.15
C LYS A 977 -12.56 -47.28 -22.20
N ALA A 978 -11.81 -47.29 -21.10
CA ALA A 978 -11.87 -48.34 -20.10
C ALA A 978 -13.25 -48.39 -19.41
N ALA A 979 -13.76 -47.25 -18.93
CA ALA A 979 -15.05 -47.15 -18.25
C ALA A 979 -16.23 -47.54 -19.17
N LEU A 980 -16.22 -47.14 -20.44
CA LEU A 980 -17.27 -47.53 -21.39
C LEU A 980 -17.24 -49.03 -21.71
N THR A 981 -16.04 -49.62 -21.80
CA THR A 981 -15.87 -51.08 -21.96
C THR A 981 -16.38 -51.82 -20.73
N ALA A 982 -16.08 -51.32 -19.53
CA ALA A 982 -16.60 -51.86 -18.27
C ALA A 982 -18.13 -51.75 -18.20
N LEU A 983 -18.73 -50.63 -18.63
CA LEU A 983 -20.18 -50.48 -18.74
C LEU A 983 -20.80 -51.51 -19.69
N GLN A 984 -20.20 -51.73 -20.87
CA GLN A 984 -20.65 -52.73 -21.83
C GLN A 984 -20.61 -54.16 -21.25
N MET A 985 -19.56 -54.51 -20.50
CA MET A 985 -19.40 -55.83 -19.89
C MET A 985 -20.29 -56.04 -18.65
N LYS A 986 -20.40 -55.03 -17.77
CA LYS A 986 -21.18 -55.12 -16.50
C LYS A 986 -22.68 -54.92 -16.72
N ASN A 987 -23.09 -54.06 -17.67
CA ASN A 987 -24.49 -53.67 -17.86
C ASN A 987 -24.82 -53.34 -19.34
N GLY A 988 -24.81 -54.37 -20.19
CA GLY A 988 -25.07 -54.23 -21.62
C GLY A 988 -26.42 -53.60 -22.01
N GLN A 989 -27.45 -53.68 -21.16
CA GLN A 989 -28.74 -53.00 -21.39
C GLN A 989 -28.62 -51.48 -21.22
N LEU A 990 -27.92 -51.03 -20.17
CA LEU A 990 -27.67 -49.62 -19.91
C LEU A 990 -26.68 -49.02 -20.93
N TYR A 991 -25.71 -49.82 -21.41
CA TYR A 991 -24.86 -49.45 -22.54
C TYR A 991 -25.68 -49.23 -23.82
N GLN A 992 -26.62 -50.12 -24.14
CA GLN A 992 -27.51 -49.95 -25.28
C GLN A 992 -28.42 -48.71 -25.13
N ALA A 993 -28.94 -48.45 -23.93
CA ALA A 993 -29.73 -47.25 -23.66
C ALA A 993 -28.91 -45.96 -23.89
N ASN A 994 -27.71 -45.87 -23.28
CA ASN A 994 -26.80 -44.72 -23.42
C ASN A 994 -26.35 -44.47 -24.87
N THR A 995 -26.09 -45.53 -25.65
CA THR A 995 -25.63 -45.39 -27.04
C THR A 995 -26.76 -45.16 -28.04
N ALA A 996 -27.97 -45.65 -27.77
CA ALA A 996 -29.15 -45.39 -28.59
C ALA A 996 -29.77 -44.00 -28.38
N SER A 997 -29.50 -43.34 -27.24
CA SER A 997 -29.94 -41.97 -26.97
C SER A 997 -29.04 -40.88 -27.59
N LEU A 998 -27.88 -41.24 -28.15
CA LEU A 998 -26.97 -40.28 -28.78
C LEU A 998 -27.48 -39.84 -30.16
N ASP A 999 -27.36 -38.55 -30.46
CA ASP A 999 -27.58 -38.02 -31.81
C ASP A 999 -26.41 -38.36 -32.77
N VAL A 1000 -26.56 -37.99 -34.04
CA VAL A 1000 -25.57 -38.31 -35.10
C VAL A 1000 -24.22 -37.60 -34.88
N GLU A 1001 -24.23 -36.40 -34.29
CA GLU A 1001 -23.01 -35.64 -33.99
C GLU A 1001 -22.27 -36.28 -32.79
N GLN A 1002 -23.00 -36.63 -31.74
CA GLN A 1002 -22.49 -37.34 -30.57
C GLN A 1002 -21.97 -38.74 -30.90
N GLN A 1003 -22.65 -39.50 -31.77
CA GLN A 1003 -22.14 -40.80 -32.27
C GLN A 1003 -20.84 -40.64 -33.07
N THR A 1004 -20.71 -39.56 -33.83
CA THR A 1004 -19.47 -39.25 -34.57
C THR A 1004 -18.33 -38.87 -33.61
N LEU A 1005 -18.62 -38.04 -32.62
CA LEU A 1005 -17.67 -37.63 -31.58
C LEU A 1005 -17.22 -38.83 -30.73
N LEU A 1006 -18.12 -39.76 -30.40
CA LEU A 1006 -17.79 -41.00 -29.69
C LEU A 1006 -16.77 -41.85 -30.47
N MET A 1007 -16.92 -41.98 -31.79
CA MET A 1007 -15.94 -42.66 -32.63
C MET A 1007 -14.59 -41.90 -32.68
N GLU A 1008 -14.60 -40.56 -32.66
CA GLU A 1008 -13.37 -39.77 -32.63
C GLU A 1008 -12.62 -39.90 -31.30
N VAL A 1009 -13.32 -39.82 -30.16
CA VAL A 1009 -12.79 -40.01 -28.80
C VAL A 1009 -12.16 -41.40 -28.66
N MET A 1010 -12.84 -42.45 -29.14
CA MET A 1010 -12.29 -43.82 -29.13
C MET A 1010 -11.04 -43.96 -30.00
N ARG A 1011 -11.01 -43.36 -31.19
CA ARG A 1011 -9.85 -43.37 -32.07
C ARG A 1011 -8.66 -42.60 -31.48
N LYS A 1012 -8.90 -41.49 -30.76
CA LYS A 1012 -7.87 -40.76 -30.02
C LYS A 1012 -7.27 -41.62 -28.91
N ALA A 1013 -8.11 -42.25 -28.09
CA ALA A 1013 -7.69 -43.20 -27.07
C ALA A 1013 -6.85 -44.36 -27.64
N GLU A 1014 -7.26 -44.96 -28.77
CA GLU A 1014 -6.49 -46.01 -29.45
C GLU A 1014 -5.12 -45.53 -29.96
N ALA A 1015 -5.03 -44.30 -30.49
CA ALA A 1015 -3.76 -43.73 -30.93
C ALA A 1015 -2.82 -43.46 -29.74
N GLN A 1016 -3.34 -42.92 -28.63
CA GLN A 1016 -2.58 -42.68 -27.39
C GLN A 1016 -2.11 -44.00 -26.77
N GLU A 1017 -2.97 -45.03 -26.72
CA GLU A 1017 -2.63 -46.37 -26.24
C GLU A 1017 -1.50 -47.00 -27.08
N SER A 1018 -1.52 -46.82 -28.40
CA SER A 1018 -0.43 -47.28 -29.28
C SER A 1018 0.88 -46.49 -29.12
N SER A 1019 0.80 -45.22 -28.70
CA SER A 1019 1.97 -44.37 -28.47
C SER A 1019 2.61 -44.56 -27.09
N ALA A 1020 1.84 -45.02 -26.11
CA ALA A 1020 2.32 -45.33 -24.75
C ALA A 1020 2.93 -46.75 -24.63
N GLN A 1021 2.74 -47.59 -25.66
CA GLN A 1021 3.31 -48.94 -25.76
C GLN A 1021 4.56 -49.01 -26.65
N ALA A 1022 5.00 -47.87 -27.22
CA ALA A 1022 6.15 -47.73 -28.12
C ALA A 1022 7.32 -47.02 -27.41
#